data_AF-A0A5B9WIV7-F1
#
_entry.id   AF-A0A5B9WIV7-F1
#
_cell.length_a   1.000
_cell.length_b   1.000
_cell.length_c   1.000
_cell.angle_alpha   90.00
_cell.angle_beta   90.00
_cell.angle_gamma   90.00
#
_symmetry.space_group_name_H-M   'P 1'
#
loop_
_entity.id
_entity.type
_entity.pdbx_description
1 polymer ?
#
loop_
_entity_poly.entity_id
_entity_poly.type
_entity_poly.pdbx_seq_one_letter_code
_entity_poly.pdbx_strand_id
1 'polypeptide(L)'
;MHRYALFALLLLQACISTKPVTQTLPPSTPKAAAEFRAAWVATVANIDWPSKPGLSTAEQQAEAIRLLDFLQEHHFNAVIFQVRPQADALYKSELEPWSYYLTGTQGEAPSPYYDPLEFWTKEAHERGLELHVWLNPYRAHHKVGGEVSASSIVKKRPELVVFLKEGYWWFDPALKATQDHSAAVVMDIVKRYDIDGVHFDDYFYPYPSYNFGEDFPDSTSWKAYQASGGRLSRGDWRRDAVNTFIQRVYREIKVLKPHVKFGLSPFGVYRPGHPPGATEFDQYDELYADARLWLNKGWIDYFTPQLYWPINRIPLSFPVLLGWWANENTQARHLWPGMSIGRDTGALNVQETMSQIMITRGMLPASKGAVHWNLSSVVSNPNMSQALLRGPYSNDALVPASPWLDAEPPAMPVVQAAQQGTQVRASWSHTDANDVFRWVVHMKYGNKWTYRIVNRSDRTALIDIQQGRHRLSHIAVTAVDRTGNESAFKEQLLTLTDVAIVPRSGWNAVPARPYKQHQPVKITIHHEGTRFGPNEDAARKIRNVQVWGMGPDRKWSDIPYHFLIAPDGTIYEGRDVYTAGETATEYDPSGHLLITCLGNLEVQEVDPRQLDALTRLLAHASKKYNIPADSIASHRDHSSQTDCPGKNLYHYLQNGYIRERVKTLLVAQ
;
A
#
# COMPACT_ATOMS: atom_id res chain seq x y z
N MET A 1 -33.14 -39.15 74.29
CA MET A 1 -33.82 -37.87 74.02
C MET A 1 -33.85 -37.69 72.50
N HIS A 2 -35.06 -37.59 71.92
CA HIS A 2 -35.47 -37.05 70.58
C HIS A 2 -34.55 -37.32 69.37
N ARG A 3 -34.71 -38.36 68.52
CA ARG A 3 -35.68 -38.61 67.40
C ARG A 3 -35.88 -37.43 66.43
N TYR A 4 -35.66 -37.64 65.12
CA TYR A 4 -36.49 -37.32 63.91
C TYR A 4 -35.62 -37.63 62.65
N ALA A 5 -35.82 -38.69 61.86
CA ALA A 5 -36.92 -39.03 60.94
C ALA A 5 -37.01 -38.12 59.69
N LEU A 6 -36.58 -38.67 58.54
CA LEU A 6 -36.76 -38.17 57.17
C LEU A 6 -38.25 -37.88 56.87
N PHE A 7 -38.52 -36.76 56.18
CA PHE A 7 -39.64 -36.67 55.25
C PHE A 7 -39.30 -35.73 54.08
N ALA A 8 -39.56 -36.22 52.88
CA ALA A 8 -39.37 -35.55 51.61
C ALA A 8 -40.47 -34.49 51.38
N LEU A 9 -40.09 -33.35 50.78
CA LEU A 9 -41.02 -32.42 50.15
C LEU A 9 -40.55 -32.13 48.72
N LEU A 10 -41.36 -32.54 47.74
CA LEU A 10 -41.25 -32.12 46.35
C LEU A 10 -41.66 -30.64 46.23
N LEU A 11 -40.78 -29.83 45.62
CA LEU A 11 -41.14 -28.52 45.07
C LEU A 11 -40.77 -28.50 43.59
N LEU A 12 -41.81 -28.54 42.75
CA LEU A 12 -41.77 -28.25 41.31
C LEU A 12 -41.39 -26.77 41.12
N GLN A 13 -40.19 -26.50 40.57
CA GLN A 13 -39.88 -25.19 40.00
C GLN A 13 -40.00 -25.24 38.48
N ALA A 14 -40.85 -24.35 37.96
CA ALA A 14 -41.13 -24.16 36.56
C ALA A 14 -39.91 -23.62 35.80
N CYS A 15 -39.58 -24.25 34.67
CA CYS A 15 -38.60 -23.77 33.71
C CYS A 15 -39.10 -22.48 33.04
N ILE A 16 -38.48 -21.34 33.37
CA ILE A 16 -38.54 -20.14 32.52
C ILE A 16 -37.29 -20.17 31.64
N SER A 17 -37.48 -20.55 30.38
CA SER A 17 -36.43 -20.46 29.36
C SER A 17 -36.28 -19.01 28.93
N THR A 18 -35.31 -18.30 29.50
CA THR A 18 -34.83 -17.04 28.93
C THR A 18 -33.95 -17.38 27.73
N LYS A 19 -34.48 -17.18 26.51
CA LYS A 19 -33.66 -17.21 25.29
C LYS A 19 -32.50 -16.24 25.48
N PRO A 20 -31.23 -16.66 25.29
CA PRO A 20 -30.12 -15.72 25.28
C PRO A 20 -30.36 -14.75 24.14
N VAL A 21 -30.41 -13.46 24.46
CA VAL A 21 -30.34 -12.38 23.47
C VAL A 21 -28.96 -12.50 22.86
N THR A 22 -28.88 -13.06 21.66
CA THR A 22 -27.68 -13.02 20.85
C THR A 22 -27.37 -11.55 20.59
N GLN A 23 -26.41 -10.99 21.32
CA GLN A 23 -25.78 -9.72 20.96
C GLN A 23 -25.22 -9.93 19.56
N THR A 24 -25.92 -9.43 18.54
CA THR A 24 -25.35 -9.28 17.21
C THR A 24 -24.11 -8.41 17.37
N LEU A 25 -22.93 -9.01 17.22
CA LEU A 25 -21.67 -8.28 17.14
C LEU A 25 -21.88 -7.12 16.16
N PRO A 26 -21.48 -5.88 16.51
CA PRO A 26 -21.54 -4.78 15.57
C PRO A 26 -20.84 -5.19 14.27
N PRO A 27 -21.38 -4.81 13.10
CA PRO A 27 -20.75 -5.16 11.83
C PRO A 27 -19.28 -4.75 11.88
N SER A 28 -18.38 -5.72 11.63
CA SER A 28 -16.94 -5.47 11.70
C SER A 28 -16.57 -4.34 10.73
N THR A 29 -15.97 -3.28 11.26
CA THR A 29 -15.41 -2.19 10.47
C THR A 29 -14.56 -2.75 9.32
N PRO A 30 -14.74 -2.31 8.07
CA PRO A 30 -13.89 -2.76 6.98
C PRO A 30 -12.43 -2.40 7.29
N LYS A 31 -11.51 -3.32 7.01
CA LYS A 31 -10.07 -3.14 7.21
C LYS A 31 -9.32 -3.53 5.94
N ALA A 32 -8.21 -2.83 5.68
CA ALA A 32 -7.25 -3.31 4.70
C ALA A 32 -6.64 -4.64 5.15
N ALA A 33 -6.22 -5.49 4.20
CA ALA A 33 -5.41 -6.63 4.56
C ALA A 33 -4.10 -6.16 5.19
N ALA A 34 -3.64 -6.88 6.22
CA ALA A 34 -2.35 -6.67 6.85
C ALA A 34 -1.50 -7.94 6.72
N GLU A 35 -0.32 -7.80 6.11
CA GLU A 35 0.62 -8.88 5.88
C GLU A 35 2.00 -8.31 5.54
N PHE A 36 3.05 -8.71 6.25
CA PHE A 36 4.41 -8.27 5.91
C PHE A 36 4.93 -9.03 4.70
N ARG A 37 5.32 -8.31 3.65
CA ARG A 37 5.77 -8.88 2.38
C ARG A 37 7.08 -8.22 2.01
N ALA A 38 8.17 -8.88 2.35
CA ALA A 38 9.51 -8.36 2.15
C ALA A 38 10.39 -9.28 1.32
N ALA A 39 11.44 -8.73 0.72
CA ALA A 39 12.51 -9.50 0.11
C ALA A 39 13.87 -8.93 0.55
N TRP A 40 14.86 -9.81 0.68
CA TRP A 40 16.24 -9.39 0.88
C TRP A 40 16.87 -8.94 -0.44
N VAL A 41 17.62 -7.84 -0.36
CA VAL A 41 18.51 -7.33 -1.40
C VAL A 41 19.93 -7.40 -0.86
N ALA A 42 20.64 -8.46 -1.23
CA ALA A 42 22.02 -8.71 -0.85
C ALA A 42 23.00 -7.94 -1.75
N THR A 43 23.97 -7.30 -1.10
CA THR A 43 25.00 -6.50 -1.76
C THR A 43 26.37 -7.16 -1.70
N VAL A 44 26.57 -8.07 -0.73
CA VAL A 44 27.72 -8.96 -0.69
C VAL A 44 27.80 -9.77 -1.98
N ALA A 45 29.00 -9.82 -2.55
CA ALA A 45 29.27 -10.49 -3.83
C ALA A 45 28.36 -10.03 -4.98
N ASN A 46 27.75 -8.84 -4.88
CA ASN A 46 26.84 -8.28 -5.88
C ASN A 46 25.68 -9.23 -6.24
N ILE A 47 25.16 -9.97 -5.24
CA ILE A 47 24.11 -10.99 -5.45
C ILE A 47 22.83 -10.39 -6.05
N ASP A 48 22.35 -9.28 -5.49
CA ASP A 48 21.13 -8.59 -5.95
C ASP A 48 21.42 -7.18 -6.46
N TRP A 49 22.21 -6.39 -5.73
CA TRP A 49 22.51 -5.01 -6.10
C TRP A 49 23.84 -4.48 -5.54
N PRO A 50 24.57 -3.60 -6.24
CA PRO A 50 24.44 -3.39 -7.68
C PRO A 50 24.83 -4.67 -8.42
N SER A 51 24.43 -4.81 -9.69
CA SER A 51 24.64 -6.05 -10.47
C SER A 51 26.12 -6.43 -10.64
N LYS A 52 27.02 -5.46 -10.50
CA LYS A 52 28.47 -5.63 -10.45
C LYS A 52 29.12 -4.38 -9.83
N PRO A 53 30.37 -4.45 -9.37
CA PRO A 53 31.09 -3.26 -8.93
C PRO A 53 31.45 -2.36 -10.13
N GLY A 54 31.65 -1.07 -9.86
CA GLY A 54 32.15 -0.10 -10.84
C GLY A 54 31.09 0.47 -11.78
N LEU A 55 29.80 0.19 -11.54
CA LEU A 55 28.71 0.88 -12.22
C LEU A 55 28.72 2.37 -11.90
N SER A 56 28.37 3.20 -12.88
CA SER A 56 28.15 4.63 -12.65
C SER A 56 26.99 4.85 -11.68
N THR A 57 26.98 6.01 -11.01
CA THR A 57 25.87 6.40 -10.11
C THR A 57 24.50 6.30 -10.77
N ALA A 58 24.38 6.71 -12.03
CA ALA A 58 23.11 6.63 -12.77
C ALA A 58 22.67 5.18 -12.99
N GLU A 59 23.59 4.27 -13.31
CA GLU A 59 23.28 2.84 -13.47
C GLU A 59 22.88 2.20 -12.13
N GLN A 60 23.59 2.50 -11.05
CA GLN A 60 23.25 2.02 -9.71
C GLN A 60 21.84 2.48 -9.29
N GLN A 61 21.53 3.76 -9.48
CA GLN A 61 20.21 4.34 -9.19
C GLN A 61 19.11 3.72 -10.05
N ALA A 62 19.35 3.52 -11.35
CA ALA A 62 18.39 2.89 -12.26
C ALA A 62 18.10 1.43 -11.88
N GLU A 63 19.13 0.67 -11.48
CA GLU A 63 18.95 -0.69 -10.99
C GLU A 63 18.15 -0.73 -9.69
N ALA A 64 18.44 0.17 -8.74
CA ALA A 64 17.71 0.27 -7.48
C ALA A 64 16.23 0.61 -7.70
N ILE A 65 15.95 1.62 -8.54
CA ILE A 65 14.59 1.99 -8.93
C ILE A 65 13.84 0.80 -9.53
N ARG A 66 14.46 0.06 -10.46
CA ARG A 66 13.83 -1.11 -11.09
C ARG A 66 13.47 -2.20 -10.07
N LEU A 67 14.31 -2.42 -9.07
CA LEU A 67 14.03 -3.39 -7.99
C LEU A 67 12.88 -2.92 -7.09
N LEU A 68 12.83 -1.63 -6.76
CA LEU A 68 11.76 -1.06 -5.94
C LEU A 68 10.42 -0.98 -6.69
N ASP A 69 10.42 -0.61 -7.97
CA ASP A 69 9.25 -0.66 -8.86
C ASP A 69 8.70 -2.08 -8.91
N PHE A 70 9.57 -3.08 -9.11
CA PHE A 70 9.16 -4.48 -9.11
C PHE A 70 8.47 -4.89 -7.80
N LEU A 71 9.02 -4.52 -6.64
CA LEU A 71 8.42 -4.81 -5.33
C LEU A 71 7.03 -4.18 -5.21
N GLN A 72 6.88 -2.91 -5.59
CA GLN A 72 5.61 -2.19 -5.54
C GLN A 72 4.56 -2.83 -6.47
N GLU A 73 4.92 -3.08 -7.74
CA GLU A 73 4.03 -3.69 -8.74
C GLU A 73 3.58 -5.11 -8.38
N HIS A 74 4.35 -5.81 -7.54
CA HIS A 74 4.03 -7.15 -7.03
C HIS A 74 3.45 -7.13 -5.60
N HIS A 75 3.01 -5.95 -5.14
CA HIS A 75 2.36 -5.72 -3.85
C HIS A 75 3.19 -6.19 -2.63
N PHE A 76 4.51 -6.11 -2.72
CA PHE A 76 5.39 -6.11 -1.55
C PHE A 76 5.27 -4.77 -0.83
N ASN A 77 5.54 -4.75 0.47
CA ASN A 77 5.43 -3.54 1.30
C ASN A 77 6.69 -3.22 2.11
N ALA A 78 7.76 -4.01 1.96
CA ALA A 78 9.05 -3.72 2.57
C ALA A 78 10.23 -4.28 1.74
N VAL A 79 11.40 -3.67 1.90
CA VAL A 79 12.68 -4.14 1.37
C VAL A 79 13.70 -4.26 2.51
N ILE A 80 14.44 -5.37 2.54
CA ILE A 80 15.55 -5.58 3.49
C ILE A 80 16.87 -5.43 2.73
N PHE A 81 17.50 -4.26 2.84
CA PHE A 81 18.62 -3.86 1.99
C PHE A 81 19.97 -3.94 2.72
N GLN A 82 20.91 -4.72 2.19
CA GLN A 82 22.22 -4.92 2.83
C GLN A 82 23.13 -3.69 2.69
N VAL A 83 23.29 -2.93 3.77
CA VAL A 83 24.12 -1.71 3.78
C VAL A 83 25.51 -1.91 4.37
N ARG A 84 25.73 -3.03 5.08
CA ARG A 84 27.00 -3.41 5.70
C ARG A 84 27.32 -4.89 5.46
N PRO A 85 27.89 -5.25 4.30
CA PRO A 85 28.18 -6.64 3.95
C PRO A 85 29.45 -7.20 4.58
N GLN A 86 30.49 -6.38 4.82
CA GLN A 86 31.79 -6.83 5.35
C GLN A 86 32.58 -5.73 6.09
N ALA A 87 31.98 -5.11 7.11
CA ALA A 87 32.56 -3.97 7.84
C ALA A 87 32.99 -2.80 6.94
N ASP A 88 32.18 -2.60 5.90
CA ASP A 88 32.22 -1.52 4.94
C ASP A 88 30.78 -0.99 4.73
N ALA A 89 30.67 0.20 4.16
CA ALA A 89 29.42 0.95 4.13
C ALA A 89 28.95 1.24 2.70
N LEU A 90 27.68 0.97 2.43
CA LEU A 90 26.97 1.42 1.22
C LEU A 90 26.31 2.79 1.44
N TYR A 91 26.97 3.63 2.24
CA TYR A 91 26.52 4.95 2.66
C TYR A 91 27.72 5.74 3.17
N LYS A 92 27.62 7.06 3.27
CA LYS A 92 28.73 7.86 3.80
C LYS A 92 28.90 7.59 5.29
N SER A 93 30.03 7.00 5.66
CA SER A 93 30.41 6.69 7.04
C SER A 93 31.76 7.30 7.39
N GLU A 94 31.94 7.65 8.67
CA GLU A 94 33.23 7.99 9.28
C GLU A 94 33.78 6.82 10.12
N LEU A 95 32.98 5.77 10.35
CA LEU A 95 33.35 4.61 11.14
C LEU A 95 33.94 3.50 10.27
N GLU A 96 33.44 3.34 9.04
CA GLU A 96 33.79 2.26 8.13
C GLU A 96 34.01 2.77 6.70
N PRO A 97 34.89 2.14 5.91
CA PRO A 97 35.17 2.58 4.55
C PRO A 97 33.98 2.31 3.61
N TRP A 98 33.93 3.03 2.49
CA TRP A 98 33.00 2.70 1.40
C TRP A 98 33.16 1.25 0.94
N SER A 99 32.04 0.62 0.60
CA SER A 99 32.04 -0.80 0.22
C SER A 99 32.68 -1.06 -1.14
N TYR A 100 33.50 -2.11 -1.17
CA TYR A 100 34.08 -2.66 -2.41
C TYR A 100 33.00 -2.96 -3.46
N TYR A 101 31.81 -3.41 -3.03
CA TYR A 101 30.76 -3.86 -3.94
C TYR A 101 30.10 -2.72 -4.74
N LEU A 102 30.38 -1.45 -4.41
CA LEU A 102 29.93 -0.30 -5.19
C LEU A 102 30.87 0.00 -6.36
N THR A 103 32.16 0.17 -6.09
CA THR A 103 33.13 0.74 -7.04
C THR A 103 34.16 -0.27 -7.54
N GLY A 104 34.36 -1.38 -6.84
CA GLY A 104 35.48 -2.29 -7.04
C GLY A 104 36.73 -1.87 -6.27
N THR A 105 36.68 -0.78 -5.51
CA THR A 105 37.78 -0.30 -4.66
C THR A 105 37.23 0.05 -3.29
N GLN A 106 37.65 -0.68 -2.25
CA GLN A 106 37.21 -0.37 -0.89
C GLN A 106 37.71 1.03 -0.45
N GLY A 107 36.83 1.80 0.17
CA GLY A 107 37.11 3.17 0.61
C GLY A 107 36.82 4.24 -0.44
N GLU A 108 36.51 3.85 -1.68
CA GLU A 108 36.15 4.78 -2.76
C GLU A 108 34.63 5.00 -2.83
N ALA A 109 34.21 6.27 -2.82
CA ALA A 109 32.80 6.64 -2.97
C ALA A 109 32.34 6.49 -4.43
N PRO A 110 31.03 6.28 -4.68
CA PRO A 110 30.49 6.36 -6.03
C PRO A 110 30.79 7.70 -6.71
N SER A 111 30.93 7.70 -8.04
CA SER A 111 31.20 8.89 -8.85
C SER A 111 30.26 8.96 -10.06
N PRO A 112 29.56 10.09 -10.31
CA PRO A 112 29.42 11.27 -9.43
C PRO A 112 28.89 10.92 -8.03
N TYR A 113 29.28 11.70 -7.02
CA TYR A 113 28.92 11.41 -5.63
C TYR A 113 27.41 11.30 -5.41
N TYR A 114 27.00 10.26 -4.69
CA TYR A 114 25.71 10.17 -4.01
C TYR A 114 25.84 9.25 -2.78
N ASP A 115 24.92 9.37 -1.83
CA ASP A 115 24.78 8.42 -0.73
C ASP A 115 23.72 7.36 -1.10
N PRO A 116 24.10 6.08 -1.30
CA PRO A 116 23.14 5.06 -1.71
C PRO A 116 22.05 4.78 -0.68
N LEU A 117 22.34 4.80 0.63
CA LEU A 117 21.31 4.52 1.63
C LEU A 117 20.28 5.64 1.70
N GLU A 118 20.70 6.90 1.58
CA GLU A 118 19.76 8.03 1.48
C GLU A 118 18.85 7.87 0.26
N PHE A 119 19.42 7.53 -0.90
CA PHE A 119 18.68 7.28 -2.14
C PHE A 119 17.68 6.13 -1.99
N TRP A 120 18.13 4.95 -1.54
CA TRP A 120 17.30 3.78 -1.35
C TRP A 120 16.14 4.04 -0.38
N THR A 121 16.40 4.75 0.72
CA THR A 121 15.36 5.09 1.72
C THR A 121 14.29 5.96 1.10
N LYS A 122 14.71 7.03 0.42
CA LYS A 122 13.80 7.96 -0.25
C LYS A 122 12.95 7.26 -1.31
N GLU A 123 13.57 6.52 -2.21
CA GLU A 123 12.90 5.86 -3.35
C GLU A 123 11.97 4.72 -2.90
N ALA A 124 12.31 4.01 -1.82
CA ALA A 124 11.43 3.02 -1.20
C ALA A 124 10.17 3.68 -0.63
N HIS A 125 10.33 4.77 0.11
CA HIS A 125 9.21 5.52 0.66
C HIS A 125 8.32 6.16 -0.40
N GLU A 126 8.87 6.65 -1.52
CA GLU A 126 8.10 7.17 -2.66
C GLU A 126 7.19 6.10 -3.29
N ARG A 127 7.50 4.82 -3.07
CA ARG A 127 6.70 3.66 -3.52
C ARG A 127 5.84 3.06 -2.40
N GLY A 128 5.92 3.62 -1.19
CA GLY A 128 5.19 3.16 -0.02
C GLY A 128 5.77 1.88 0.61
N LEU A 129 7.04 1.57 0.34
CA LEU A 129 7.75 0.43 0.92
C LEU A 129 8.45 0.88 2.22
N GLU A 130 8.41 0.06 3.26
CA GLU A 130 9.33 0.19 4.40
C GLU A 130 10.76 -0.19 3.95
N LEU A 131 11.79 0.54 4.41
CA LEU A 131 13.19 0.18 4.21
C LEU A 131 13.84 -0.27 5.51
N HIS A 132 14.26 -1.53 5.53
CA HIS A 132 14.97 -2.14 6.64
C HIS A 132 16.43 -2.31 6.27
N VAL A 133 17.35 -1.66 7.00
CA VAL A 133 18.79 -1.80 6.75
C VAL A 133 19.31 -3.12 7.30
N TRP A 134 19.95 -3.91 6.44
CA TRP A 134 20.57 -5.17 6.80
C TRP A 134 22.08 -5.02 6.98
N LEU A 135 22.55 -5.47 8.14
CA LEU A 135 23.96 -5.49 8.49
C LEU A 135 24.39 -6.89 8.91
N ASN A 136 25.59 -7.28 8.49
CA ASN A 136 26.32 -8.34 9.17
C ASN A 136 27.11 -7.71 10.33
N PRO A 137 26.91 -8.08 11.60
CA PRO A 137 27.55 -7.42 12.74
C PRO A 137 29.04 -7.74 12.91
N TYR A 138 29.53 -8.91 12.46
CA TYR A 138 30.87 -9.40 12.81
C TYR A 138 31.77 -9.76 11.63
N ARG A 139 31.27 -9.89 10.42
CA ARG A 139 32.12 -10.10 9.24
C ARG A 139 32.94 -8.84 8.97
N ALA A 140 34.26 -8.94 9.12
CA ALA A 140 35.20 -7.86 8.87
C ALA A 140 35.77 -7.88 7.45
N HIS A 141 35.75 -9.03 6.78
CA HIS A 141 36.11 -9.17 5.38
C HIS A 141 35.52 -10.45 4.78
N HIS A 142 35.03 -10.36 3.55
CA HIS A 142 34.54 -11.48 2.76
C HIS A 142 35.61 -11.97 1.79
N LYS A 143 35.71 -13.28 1.52
CA LYS A 143 36.74 -13.86 0.62
C LYS A 143 36.70 -13.38 -0.84
N VAL A 144 35.61 -12.74 -1.26
CA VAL A 144 35.47 -12.07 -2.57
C VAL A 144 35.21 -10.57 -2.42
N GLY A 145 35.66 -9.98 -1.31
CA GLY A 145 35.47 -8.57 -0.97
C GLY A 145 36.59 -7.65 -1.45
N GLY A 146 37.39 -8.08 -2.43
CA GLY A 146 38.57 -7.36 -2.90
C GLY A 146 39.80 -7.54 -2.00
N GLU A 147 40.81 -6.70 -2.18
CA GLU A 147 41.99 -6.68 -1.30
C GLU A 147 41.63 -6.05 0.06
N VAL A 148 42.23 -6.55 1.14
CA VAL A 148 42.22 -5.87 2.44
C VAL A 148 43.02 -4.56 2.34
N SER A 149 42.32 -3.47 2.00
CA SER A 149 42.92 -2.15 1.80
C SER A 149 43.39 -1.50 3.11
N ALA A 150 44.26 -0.48 3.04
CA ALA A 150 44.67 0.31 4.21
C ALA A 150 43.49 0.99 4.95
N SER A 151 42.36 1.17 4.26
CA SER A 151 41.14 1.73 4.84
C SER A 151 40.31 0.71 5.64
N SER A 152 40.53 -0.59 5.41
CA SER A 152 39.82 -1.71 6.03
C SER A 152 39.95 -1.72 7.55
N ILE A 153 38.88 -2.11 8.24
CA ILE A 153 38.93 -2.34 9.69
C ILE A 153 39.96 -3.43 10.05
N VAL A 154 40.18 -4.42 9.18
CA VAL A 154 41.20 -5.45 9.41
C VAL A 154 42.60 -4.85 9.61
N LYS A 155 42.94 -3.78 8.87
CA LYS A 155 44.23 -3.08 9.02
C LYS A 155 44.20 -1.98 10.07
N LYS A 156 43.07 -1.27 10.21
CA LYS A 156 42.94 -0.16 11.17
C LYS A 156 42.80 -0.61 12.62
N ARG A 157 42.15 -1.76 12.84
CA ARG A 157 41.83 -2.33 14.15
C ARG A 157 42.15 -3.83 14.20
N PRO A 158 43.41 -4.24 13.92
CA PRO A 158 43.79 -5.65 13.83
C PRO A 158 43.59 -6.40 15.16
N GLU A 159 43.53 -5.69 16.29
CA GLU A 159 43.28 -6.26 17.61
C GLU A 159 41.84 -6.77 17.81
N LEU A 160 40.91 -6.37 16.93
CA LEU A 160 39.50 -6.77 17.03
C LEU A 160 39.15 -7.96 16.15
N VAL A 161 40.00 -8.34 15.20
CA VAL A 161 39.66 -9.31 14.16
C VAL A 161 40.58 -10.52 14.15
N VAL A 162 40.06 -11.62 13.63
CA VAL A 162 40.80 -12.85 13.41
C VAL A 162 40.63 -13.33 11.97
N PHE A 163 41.66 -13.97 11.45
CA PHE A 163 41.64 -14.61 10.13
C PHE A 163 41.06 -16.01 10.21
N LEU A 164 40.19 -16.36 9.24
CA LEU A 164 39.64 -17.70 9.07
C LEU A 164 40.17 -18.31 7.77
N LYS A 165 40.41 -19.62 7.77
CA LYS A 165 41.17 -20.32 6.71
C LYS A 165 40.56 -20.26 5.31
N GLU A 166 39.27 -20.02 5.16
CA GLU A 166 38.64 -19.78 3.84
C GLU A 166 38.88 -18.37 3.25
N GLY A 167 39.68 -17.53 3.91
CA GLY A 167 39.96 -16.17 3.44
C GLY A 167 39.01 -15.10 3.98
N TYR A 168 38.31 -15.39 5.08
CA TYR A 168 37.48 -14.42 5.78
C TYR A 168 38.25 -13.75 6.92
N TRP A 169 37.82 -12.54 7.27
CA TRP A 169 38.15 -11.94 8.56
C TRP A 169 36.88 -11.71 9.35
N TRP A 170 36.96 -11.96 10.65
CA TRP A 170 35.83 -11.88 11.56
C TRP A 170 36.21 -11.08 12.79
N PHE A 171 35.34 -10.18 13.24
CA PHE A 171 35.49 -9.59 14.55
C PHE A 171 35.33 -10.66 15.64
N ASP A 172 36.11 -10.57 16.71
CA ASP A 172 35.85 -11.34 17.92
C ASP A 172 34.63 -10.76 18.66
N PRO A 173 33.48 -11.46 18.70
CA PRO A 173 32.25 -10.94 19.31
C PRO A 173 32.34 -10.71 20.82
N ALA A 174 33.29 -11.38 21.50
CA ALA A 174 33.46 -11.30 22.93
C ALA A 174 34.23 -10.05 23.40
N LEU A 175 34.88 -9.34 22.48
CA LEU A 175 35.57 -8.10 22.81
C LEU A 175 34.56 -6.95 22.96
N LYS A 176 34.62 -6.25 24.10
CA LYS A 176 33.82 -5.04 24.32
C LYS A 176 34.01 -4.01 23.21
N ALA A 177 35.24 -3.84 22.72
CA ALA A 177 35.55 -2.89 21.65
C ALA A 177 34.91 -3.27 20.30
N THR A 178 34.73 -4.57 20.01
CA THR A 178 33.93 -5.04 18.86
C THR A 178 32.47 -4.61 19.02
N GLN A 179 31.89 -4.89 20.20
CA GLN A 179 30.50 -4.53 20.47
C GLN A 179 30.26 -3.02 20.43
N ASP A 180 31.21 -2.23 20.97
CA ASP A 180 31.17 -0.78 20.91
C ASP A 180 31.21 -0.26 19.46
N HIS A 181 32.09 -0.81 18.62
CA HIS A 181 32.20 -0.43 17.21
C HIS A 181 30.93 -0.78 16.42
N SER A 182 30.49 -2.04 16.48
CA SER A 182 29.30 -2.48 15.73
C SER A 182 28.02 -1.78 16.21
N ALA A 183 27.88 -1.49 17.51
CA ALA A 183 26.77 -0.69 18.02
C ALA A 183 26.85 0.76 17.51
N ALA A 184 28.03 1.38 17.52
CA ALA A 184 28.21 2.74 17.00
C ALA A 184 27.82 2.83 15.52
N VAL A 185 28.13 1.82 14.71
CA VAL A 185 27.71 1.74 13.30
C VAL A 185 26.19 1.68 13.16
N VAL A 186 25.51 0.82 13.93
CA VAL A 186 24.04 0.76 13.93
C VAL A 186 23.43 2.10 14.33
N MET A 187 23.93 2.68 15.43
CA MET A 187 23.38 3.92 15.98
C MET A 187 23.64 5.13 15.09
N ASP A 188 24.76 5.16 14.36
CA ASP A 188 25.02 6.18 13.34
C ASP A 188 23.97 6.14 12.22
N ILE A 189 23.64 4.95 11.72
CA ILE A 189 22.61 4.78 10.69
C ILE A 189 21.24 5.20 11.23
N VAL A 190 20.84 4.67 12.39
CA VAL A 190 19.55 4.97 13.02
C VAL A 190 19.42 6.46 13.27
N LYS A 191 20.50 7.15 13.66
CA LYS A 191 20.48 8.60 13.88
C LYS A 191 20.26 9.39 12.59
N ARG A 192 20.95 9.04 11.51
CA ARG A 192 21.05 9.89 10.32
C ARG A 192 20.03 9.61 9.22
N TYR A 193 19.59 8.37 9.06
CA TYR A 193 18.72 7.97 7.95
C TYR A 193 17.27 7.75 8.40
N ASP A 194 16.33 8.00 7.50
CA ASP A 194 14.88 7.82 7.71
C ASP A 194 14.44 6.34 7.52
N ILE A 195 15.14 5.42 8.17
CA ILE A 195 14.89 3.97 8.04
C ILE A 195 13.67 3.53 8.85
N ASP A 196 13.05 2.41 8.45
CA ASP A 196 11.90 1.83 9.15
C ASP A 196 12.30 0.62 10.02
N GLY A 197 13.44 0.02 9.72
CA GLY A 197 13.99 -1.07 10.54
C GLY A 197 15.48 -1.29 10.40
N VAL A 198 16.05 -1.98 11.39
CA VAL A 198 17.39 -2.57 11.40
C VAL A 198 17.24 -4.09 11.40
N HIS A 199 18.05 -4.77 10.61
CA HIS A 199 18.00 -6.21 10.42
C HIS A 199 19.40 -6.83 10.53
N PHE A 200 19.54 -7.87 11.36
CA PHE A 200 20.69 -8.78 11.25
C PHE A 200 20.24 -10.13 10.72
N ASP A 201 21.10 -10.75 9.92
CA ASP A 201 20.95 -12.10 9.41
C ASP A 201 21.53 -13.12 10.41
N ASP A 202 22.01 -14.26 9.91
CA ASP A 202 22.39 -15.44 10.68
C ASP A 202 23.87 -15.49 11.08
N TYR A 203 24.66 -14.47 10.74
CA TYR A 203 26.11 -14.48 11.01
C TYR A 203 26.47 -13.86 12.36
N PHE A 204 26.64 -14.72 13.37
CA PHE A 204 27.11 -14.35 14.71
C PHE A 204 28.59 -14.71 14.88
N TYR A 205 28.92 -15.82 15.53
CA TYR A 205 30.18 -16.51 15.22
C TYR A 205 30.09 -17.11 13.81
N PRO A 206 31.23 -17.31 13.11
CA PRO A 206 31.21 -17.78 11.73
C PRO A 206 30.78 -19.24 11.66
N TYR A 207 30.19 -19.62 10.52
CA TYR A 207 29.99 -21.03 10.20
C TYR A 207 31.33 -21.79 10.27
N PRO A 208 31.38 -23.00 10.87
CA PRO A 208 32.64 -23.72 11.04
C PRO A 208 33.38 -23.99 9.73
N SER A 209 32.66 -24.13 8.62
CA SER A 209 33.23 -24.29 7.28
C SER A 209 34.19 -23.15 6.90
N TYR A 210 33.97 -21.93 7.38
CA TYR A 210 34.83 -20.78 7.08
C TYR A 210 36.23 -20.91 7.68
N ASN A 211 36.38 -21.80 8.66
CA ASN A 211 37.66 -22.14 9.28
C ASN A 211 38.01 -23.63 9.11
N PHE A 212 37.48 -24.29 8.09
CA PHE A 212 37.68 -25.72 7.81
C PHE A 212 37.36 -26.65 9.00
N GLY A 213 36.34 -26.28 9.79
CA GLY A 213 35.89 -27.04 10.97
C GLY A 213 36.72 -26.80 12.23
N GLU A 214 37.78 -25.98 12.18
CA GLU A 214 38.53 -25.60 13.37
C GLU A 214 37.78 -24.56 14.20
N ASP A 215 37.95 -24.65 15.52
CA ASP A 215 37.34 -23.72 16.48
C ASP A 215 37.74 -22.27 16.20
N PHE A 216 36.86 -21.34 16.56
CA PHE A 216 37.09 -19.91 16.37
C PHE A 216 38.32 -19.45 17.17
N PRO A 217 39.27 -18.71 16.55
CA PRO A 217 40.58 -18.42 17.15
C PRO A 217 40.57 -17.27 18.19
N ASP A 218 39.62 -17.28 19.13
CA ASP A 218 39.47 -16.30 20.23
C ASP A 218 40.22 -16.69 21.53
N SER A 219 41.28 -17.50 21.42
CA SER A 219 42.00 -18.01 22.60
C SER A 219 42.59 -16.90 23.49
N THR A 220 42.95 -15.75 22.90
CA THR A 220 43.49 -14.59 23.60
C THR A 220 42.44 -13.93 24.49
N SER A 221 41.28 -13.59 23.93
CA SER A 221 40.17 -12.96 24.67
C SER A 221 39.56 -13.93 25.68
N TRP A 222 39.49 -15.22 25.35
CA TRP A 222 39.07 -16.26 26.27
C TRP A 222 39.96 -16.34 27.52
N LYS A 223 41.29 -16.39 27.35
CA LYS A 223 42.24 -16.40 28.48
C LYS A 223 42.13 -15.12 29.31
N ALA A 224 41.94 -13.97 28.68
CA ALA A 224 41.74 -12.70 29.38
C ALA A 224 40.46 -12.71 30.24
N TYR A 225 39.35 -13.26 29.71
CA TYR A 225 38.11 -13.46 30.46
C TYR A 225 38.30 -14.41 31.66
N GLN A 226 39.01 -15.52 31.48
CA GLN A 226 39.31 -16.44 32.59
C GLN A 226 40.18 -15.75 33.67
N ALA A 227 41.21 -15.01 33.25
CA ALA A 227 42.10 -14.29 34.16
C ALA A 227 41.39 -13.18 34.94
N SER A 228 40.33 -12.58 34.40
CA SER A 228 39.50 -11.59 35.11
C SER A 228 38.45 -12.22 36.04
N GLY A 229 38.46 -13.54 36.20
CA GLY A 229 37.55 -14.27 37.10
C GLY A 229 36.30 -14.83 36.43
N GLY A 230 36.26 -14.86 35.10
CA GLY A 230 35.18 -15.45 34.31
C GLY A 230 34.90 -16.92 34.66
N ARG A 231 33.62 -17.30 34.72
CA ARG A 231 33.16 -18.63 35.19
C ARG A 231 32.30 -19.40 34.19
N LEU A 232 31.86 -18.76 33.10
CA LEU A 232 31.08 -19.42 32.07
C LEU A 232 31.93 -20.47 31.35
N SER A 233 31.28 -21.49 30.77
CA SER A 233 31.95 -22.31 29.76
C SER A 233 32.32 -21.43 28.55
N ARG A 234 33.30 -21.82 27.73
CA ARG A 234 33.68 -21.02 26.56
C ARG A 234 32.49 -20.81 25.61
N GLY A 235 31.64 -21.82 25.42
CA GLY A 235 30.43 -21.69 24.61
C GLY A 235 29.40 -20.73 25.22
N ASP A 236 29.16 -20.82 26.53
CA ASP A 236 28.25 -19.89 27.22
C ASP A 236 28.78 -18.46 27.23
N TRP A 237 30.10 -18.27 27.36
CA TRP A 237 30.74 -16.97 27.27
C TRP A 237 30.59 -16.35 25.88
N ARG A 238 30.75 -17.13 24.81
CA ARG A 238 30.50 -16.69 23.43
C ARG A 238 29.04 -16.29 23.23
N ARG A 239 28.10 -17.11 23.70
CA ARG A 239 26.66 -16.78 23.66
C ARG A 239 26.33 -15.54 24.46
N ASP A 240 26.85 -15.41 25.68
CA ASP A 240 26.61 -14.26 26.55
C ASP A 240 27.10 -12.94 25.92
N ALA A 241 28.23 -12.98 25.21
CA ALA A 241 28.71 -11.83 24.45
C ALA A 241 27.74 -11.40 23.34
N VAL A 242 27.25 -12.36 22.54
CA VAL A 242 26.27 -12.08 21.47
C VAL A 242 24.94 -11.60 22.08
N ASN A 243 24.45 -12.25 23.13
CA ASN A 243 23.24 -11.89 23.85
C ASN A 243 23.30 -10.45 24.37
N THR A 244 24.41 -10.08 24.99
CA THR A 244 24.66 -8.73 25.51
C THR A 244 24.61 -7.70 24.37
N PHE A 245 25.23 -8.00 23.24
CA PHE A 245 25.21 -7.12 22.07
C PHE A 245 23.79 -6.94 21.50
N ILE A 246 23.05 -8.03 21.30
CA ILE A 246 21.67 -8.00 20.77
C ILE A 246 20.75 -7.19 21.69
N GLN A 247 20.80 -7.45 23.00
CA GLN A 247 20.02 -6.70 23.98
C GLN A 247 20.36 -5.20 23.95
N ARG A 248 21.65 -4.87 23.87
CA ARG A 248 22.13 -3.49 23.83
C ARG A 248 21.62 -2.76 22.59
N VAL A 249 21.81 -3.35 21.40
CA VAL A 249 21.37 -2.75 20.13
C VAL A 249 19.86 -2.50 20.14
N TYR A 250 19.06 -3.48 20.56
CA TYR A 250 17.62 -3.29 20.71
C TYR A 250 17.28 -2.08 21.59
N ARG A 251 17.84 -2.03 22.81
CA ARG A 251 17.59 -0.93 23.76
C ARG A 251 18.01 0.42 23.18
N GLU A 252 19.19 0.52 22.58
CA GLU A 252 19.69 1.79 22.04
C GLU A 252 18.84 2.28 20.86
N ILE A 253 18.39 1.39 19.96
CA ILE A 253 17.45 1.73 18.88
C ILE A 253 16.16 2.28 19.48
N LYS A 254 15.55 1.56 20.44
CA LYS A 254 14.27 1.98 21.05
C LYS A 254 14.39 3.34 21.74
N VAL A 255 15.53 3.66 22.36
CA VAL A 255 15.78 4.97 22.99
C VAL A 255 15.91 6.08 21.94
N LEU A 256 16.59 5.82 20.83
CA LEU A 256 16.89 6.86 19.83
C LEU A 256 15.71 7.11 18.86
N LYS A 257 15.10 6.04 18.34
CA LYS A 257 13.95 6.09 17.42
C LYS A 257 13.01 4.91 17.73
N PRO A 258 12.03 5.07 18.63
CA PRO A 258 11.16 3.99 19.09
C PRO A 258 10.47 3.20 17.96
N HIS A 259 10.05 3.88 16.89
CA HIS A 259 9.35 3.28 15.75
C HIS A 259 10.24 2.40 14.85
N VAL A 260 11.57 2.55 14.89
CA VAL A 260 12.49 1.78 14.03
C VAL A 260 12.54 0.33 14.51
N LYS A 261 11.98 -0.60 13.74
CA LYS A 261 11.89 -2.02 14.11
C LYS A 261 13.29 -2.65 14.16
N PHE A 262 13.58 -3.50 15.14
CA PHE A 262 14.79 -4.33 15.12
C PHE A 262 14.41 -5.79 14.86
N GLY A 263 14.94 -6.40 13.80
CA GLY A 263 14.65 -7.79 13.49
C GLY A 263 15.88 -8.65 13.26
N LEU A 264 15.69 -9.95 13.48
CA LEU A 264 16.74 -10.95 13.36
C LEU A 264 16.28 -12.10 12.45
N SER A 265 17.16 -12.52 11.55
CA SER A 265 16.99 -13.67 10.67
C SER A 265 18.03 -14.75 10.96
N PRO A 266 17.89 -15.48 12.09
CA PRO A 266 18.80 -16.55 12.44
C PRO A 266 18.54 -17.80 11.61
N PHE A 267 19.45 -18.78 11.73
CA PHE A 267 19.24 -20.10 11.15
C PHE A 267 17.89 -20.71 11.59
N GLY A 268 17.27 -21.51 10.73
CA GLY A 268 15.90 -21.99 10.95
C GLY A 268 15.73 -23.01 12.08
N VAL A 269 16.78 -23.75 12.44
CA VAL A 269 16.77 -24.74 13.55
C VAL A 269 17.50 -24.16 14.75
N TYR A 270 16.89 -24.11 15.93
CA TYR A 270 17.56 -23.64 17.15
C TYR A 270 18.73 -24.55 17.56
N ARG A 271 18.45 -25.85 17.67
CA ARG A 271 19.43 -26.90 17.88
C ARG A 271 18.80 -28.27 17.58
N PRO A 272 19.59 -29.33 17.36
CA PRO A 272 19.09 -30.70 17.26
C PRO A 272 18.09 -31.04 18.38
N GLY A 273 17.02 -31.73 18.01
CA GLY A 273 15.91 -32.10 18.89
C GLY A 273 14.90 -30.99 19.19
N HIS A 274 15.06 -29.80 18.61
CA HIS A 274 14.18 -28.65 18.85
C HIS A 274 13.70 -28.02 17.53
N PRO A 275 12.51 -28.40 17.02
CA PRO A 275 11.53 -29.34 17.58
C PRO A 275 11.99 -30.81 17.57
N PRO A 276 11.33 -31.71 18.33
CA PRO A 276 11.65 -33.14 18.31
C PRO A 276 11.70 -33.70 16.89
N GLY A 277 12.80 -34.37 16.55
CA GLY A 277 13.05 -34.89 15.20
C GLY A 277 13.86 -33.97 14.27
N ALA A 278 14.15 -32.72 14.67
CA ALA A 278 15.12 -31.89 13.98
C ALA A 278 16.55 -32.43 14.23
N THR A 279 17.32 -32.66 13.17
CA THR A 279 18.63 -33.33 13.25
C THR A 279 19.76 -32.60 12.51
N GLU A 280 19.53 -31.37 12.05
CA GLU A 280 20.53 -30.63 11.28
C GLU A 280 21.40 -29.74 12.19
N PHE A 281 21.85 -28.60 11.68
CA PHE A 281 22.84 -27.71 12.27
C PHE A 281 22.43 -27.13 13.64
N ASP A 282 23.38 -27.04 14.58
CA ASP A 282 23.18 -26.49 15.93
C ASP A 282 23.63 -25.02 15.99
N GLN A 283 22.75 -24.06 15.66
CA GLN A 283 23.13 -22.64 15.72
C GLN A 283 23.49 -22.17 17.14
N TYR A 284 22.97 -22.84 18.18
CA TYR A 284 23.22 -22.48 19.57
C TYR A 284 24.66 -22.79 19.99
N ASP A 285 25.24 -23.90 19.51
CA ASP A 285 26.61 -24.31 19.83
C ASP A 285 27.63 -24.05 18.71
N GLU A 286 27.21 -23.87 17.46
CA GLU A 286 28.11 -23.58 16.33
C GLU A 286 28.21 -22.09 15.99
N LEU A 287 27.09 -21.36 15.96
CA LEU A 287 27.08 -19.90 15.74
C LEU A 287 27.03 -19.10 17.03
N TYR A 288 26.85 -19.78 18.17
CA TYR A 288 26.63 -19.18 19.49
C TYR A 288 25.48 -18.17 19.48
N ALA A 289 24.44 -18.48 18.69
CA ALA A 289 23.24 -17.68 18.54
C ALA A 289 22.13 -18.26 19.43
N ASP A 290 21.87 -17.62 20.57
CA ASP A 290 20.73 -17.99 21.42
C ASP A 290 19.42 -17.33 20.94
N ALA A 291 19.06 -17.62 19.70
CA ALA A 291 17.92 -17.02 19.02
C ALA A 291 16.59 -17.20 19.78
N ARG A 292 16.45 -18.32 20.49
CA ARG A 292 15.33 -18.61 21.39
C ARG A 292 15.25 -17.60 22.53
N LEU A 293 16.36 -17.30 23.20
CA LEU A 293 16.40 -16.30 24.27
C LEU A 293 15.98 -14.93 23.76
N TRP A 294 16.50 -14.48 22.62
CA TRP A 294 16.19 -13.15 22.07
C TRP A 294 14.69 -12.99 21.77
N LEU A 295 14.07 -14.02 21.19
CA LEU A 295 12.63 -14.08 20.94
C LEU A 295 11.83 -14.11 22.25
N ASN A 296 12.17 -15.00 23.19
CA ASN A 296 11.46 -15.14 24.47
C ASN A 296 11.53 -13.84 25.30
N LYS A 297 12.64 -13.10 25.22
CA LYS A 297 12.86 -11.83 25.94
C LYS A 297 12.34 -10.61 25.19
N GLY A 298 11.98 -10.75 23.91
CA GLY A 298 11.49 -9.65 23.09
C GLY A 298 12.55 -8.59 22.80
N TRP A 299 13.82 -9.00 22.67
CA TRP A 299 14.93 -8.12 22.26
C TRP A 299 14.97 -7.89 20.75
N ILE A 300 13.79 -7.92 20.15
CA ILE A 300 13.47 -7.79 18.73
C ILE A 300 12.01 -7.37 18.62
N ASP A 301 11.68 -6.77 17.49
CA ASP A 301 10.32 -6.45 17.06
C ASP A 301 9.81 -7.48 16.05
N TYR A 302 10.69 -8.06 15.23
CA TYR A 302 10.33 -9.17 14.36
C TYR A 302 11.41 -10.27 14.30
N PHE A 303 10.95 -11.50 14.10
CA PHE A 303 11.77 -12.69 14.00
C PHE A 303 11.52 -13.37 12.66
N THR A 304 12.61 -13.67 11.96
CA THR A 304 12.58 -14.20 10.59
C THR A 304 13.45 -15.45 10.50
N PRO A 305 13.07 -16.57 11.16
CA PRO A 305 13.88 -17.77 11.09
C PRO A 305 13.99 -18.24 9.63
N GLN A 306 15.20 -18.61 9.21
CA GLN A 306 15.49 -19.04 7.85
C GLN A 306 14.96 -20.46 7.60
N LEU A 307 13.66 -20.57 7.30
CA LEU A 307 12.96 -21.83 7.05
C LEU A 307 13.08 -22.22 5.58
N TYR A 308 14.30 -22.53 5.13
CA TYR A 308 14.63 -22.69 3.70
C TYR A 308 14.37 -24.09 3.14
N TRP A 309 13.59 -24.90 3.84
CA TRP A 309 13.35 -26.30 3.49
C TRP A 309 11.91 -26.54 3.08
N PRO A 310 11.66 -27.51 2.18
CA PRO A 310 10.31 -27.84 1.77
C PRO A 310 9.42 -28.34 2.92
N ILE A 311 8.11 -28.19 2.75
CA ILE A 311 7.06 -28.65 3.67
C ILE A 311 7.23 -30.13 4.01
N ASN A 312 7.65 -30.95 3.04
CA ASN A 312 7.76 -32.41 3.18
C ASN A 312 9.16 -32.91 3.57
N ARG A 313 10.13 -32.04 3.85
CA ARG A 313 11.46 -32.45 4.35
C ARG A 313 11.36 -32.77 5.84
N ILE A 314 10.99 -34.00 6.20
CA ILE A 314 10.59 -34.40 7.56
C ILE A 314 11.44 -33.80 8.71
N PRO A 315 12.78 -33.88 8.73
CA PRO A 315 13.58 -33.34 9.85
C PRO A 315 13.59 -31.81 9.92
N LEU A 316 13.18 -31.12 8.85
CA LEU A 316 13.29 -29.68 8.65
C LEU A 316 12.01 -29.10 8.05
N SER A 317 10.89 -29.76 8.33
CA SER A 317 9.62 -29.44 7.69
C SER A 317 9.23 -28.01 8.03
N PHE A 318 9.00 -27.19 6.99
CA PHE A 318 8.61 -25.79 7.12
C PHE A 318 7.52 -25.53 8.19
N PRO A 319 6.32 -26.17 8.12
CA PRO A 319 5.28 -25.94 9.12
C PRO A 319 5.66 -26.41 10.53
N VAL A 320 6.47 -27.47 10.65
CA VAL A 320 6.88 -27.99 11.96
C VAL A 320 7.83 -27.01 12.66
N LEU A 321 8.81 -26.48 11.92
CA LEU A 321 9.71 -25.44 12.43
C LEU A 321 8.96 -24.14 12.72
N LEU A 322 8.05 -23.71 11.84
CA LEU A 322 7.23 -22.52 12.04
C LEU A 322 6.39 -22.63 13.32
N GLY A 323 5.72 -23.77 13.53
CA GLY A 323 4.93 -24.03 14.72
C GLY A 323 5.77 -24.05 16.00
N TRP A 324 6.99 -24.59 15.93
CA TRP A 324 7.90 -24.57 17.07
C TRP A 324 8.32 -23.13 17.43
N TRP A 325 8.75 -22.32 16.47
CA TRP A 325 9.10 -20.91 16.73
C TRP A 325 7.90 -20.08 17.19
N ALA A 326 6.69 -20.37 16.70
CA ALA A 326 5.47 -19.73 17.18
C ALA A 326 5.24 -20.00 18.68
N ASN A 327 5.49 -21.23 19.15
CA ASN A 327 5.38 -21.58 20.56
C ASN A 327 6.47 -20.90 21.42
N GLU A 328 7.64 -20.64 20.86
CA GLU A 328 8.71 -19.89 21.54
C GLU A 328 8.48 -18.37 21.55
N ASN A 329 7.45 -17.86 20.85
CA ASN A 329 7.20 -16.43 20.79
C ASN A 329 6.37 -15.91 21.98
N THR A 330 6.97 -15.91 23.17
CA THR A 330 6.29 -15.54 24.43
C THR A 330 5.96 -14.06 24.56
N GLN A 331 6.52 -13.20 23.71
CA GLN A 331 6.29 -11.75 23.70
C GLN A 331 5.37 -11.29 22.56
N ALA A 332 4.79 -12.23 21.81
CA ALA A 332 3.93 -11.97 20.65
C ALA A 332 4.55 -10.98 19.66
N ARG A 333 5.86 -11.07 19.44
CA ARG A 333 6.58 -10.30 18.41
C ARG A 333 6.15 -10.77 17.02
N HIS A 334 6.44 -10.00 16.00
CA HIS A 334 6.17 -10.46 14.65
C HIS A 334 7.02 -11.71 14.34
N LEU A 335 6.39 -12.76 13.79
CA LEU A 335 7.06 -13.95 13.30
C LEU A 335 6.80 -14.03 11.79
N TRP A 336 7.81 -13.67 10.99
CA TRP A 336 7.72 -13.61 9.54
C TRP A 336 8.81 -14.50 8.95
N PRO A 337 8.56 -15.80 8.70
CA PRO A 337 9.59 -16.74 8.30
C PRO A 337 10.30 -16.33 7.00
N GLY A 338 11.60 -16.60 6.95
CA GLY A 338 12.40 -16.51 5.73
C GLY A 338 12.14 -17.73 4.85
N MET A 339 11.78 -17.52 3.59
CA MET A 339 11.52 -18.57 2.61
C MET A 339 12.56 -18.49 1.50
N SER A 340 13.23 -19.61 1.20
CA SER A 340 14.12 -19.67 0.03
C SER A 340 13.31 -19.97 -1.22
N ILE A 341 13.38 -19.06 -2.19
CA ILE A 341 12.69 -19.19 -3.48
C ILE A 341 13.46 -20.11 -4.43
N GLY A 342 14.75 -20.35 -4.16
CA GLY A 342 15.60 -21.19 -5.00
C GLY A 342 15.81 -20.61 -6.41
N ARG A 343 16.35 -21.44 -7.31
CA ARG A 343 16.55 -21.11 -8.74
C ARG A 343 15.62 -21.87 -9.67
N ASP A 344 14.88 -22.84 -9.16
CA ASP A 344 13.93 -23.63 -9.94
C ASP A 344 12.73 -22.75 -10.33
N THR A 345 12.45 -22.65 -11.63
CA THR A 345 11.32 -21.86 -12.17
C THR A 345 10.10 -22.72 -12.51
N GLY A 346 10.16 -24.02 -12.20
CA GLY A 346 9.11 -24.99 -12.44
C GLY A 346 7.90 -24.85 -11.51
N ALA A 347 6.80 -25.51 -11.91
CA ALA A 347 5.52 -25.44 -11.20
C ALA A 347 5.58 -25.96 -9.76
N LEU A 348 6.44 -26.95 -9.47
CA LEU A 348 6.59 -27.51 -8.12
C LEU A 348 7.13 -26.46 -7.14
N ASN A 349 8.14 -25.70 -7.54
CA ASN A 349 8.70 -24.64 -6.70
C ASN A 349 7.69 -23.51 -6.46
N VAL A 350 6.94 -23.13 -7.50
CA VAL A 350 5.83 -22.15 -7.39
C VAL A 350 4.77 -22.64 -6.40
N GLN A 351 4.34 -23.90 -6.53
CA GLN A 351 3.36 -24.49 -5.63
C GLN A 351 3.87 -24.58 -4.18
N GLU A 352 5.12 -24.97 -3.99
CA GLU A 352 5.77 -25.03 -2.68
C GLU A 352 5.76 -23.66 -2.00
N THR A 353 6.23 -22.62 -2.69
CA THR A 353 6.27 -21.24 -2.16
C THR A 353 4.87 -20.73 -1.81
N MET A 354 3.88 -20.91 -2.70
CA MET A 354 2.49 -20.54 -2.41
C MET A 354 1.95 -21.29 -1.20
N SER A 355 2.27 -22.57 -1.08
CA SER A 355 1.83 -23.41 0.05
C SER A 355 2.44 -22.93 1.37
N GLN A 356 3.72 -22.57 1.40
CA GLN A 356 4.38 -22.01 2.58
C GLN A 356 3.77 -20.66 3.01
N ILE A 357 3.41 -19.80 2.07
CA ILE A 357 2.68 -18.55 2.36
C ILE A 357 1.31 -18.85 2.99
N MET A 358 0.56 -19.80 2.41
CA MET A 358 -0.76 -20.16 2.94
C MET A 358 -0.69 -20.83 4.32
N ILE A 359 0.32 -21.68 4.55
CA ILE A 359 0.63 -22.25 5.87
C ILE A 359 0.90 -21.12 6.87
N THR A 360 1.75 -20.16 6.51
CA THR A 360 2.09 -19.03 7.38
C THR A 360 0.85 -18.23 7.77
N ARG A 361 -0.05 -17.95 6.82
CA ARG A 361 -1.33 -17.27 7.08
C ARG A 361 -2.25 -18.04 8.02
N GLY A 362 -2.28 -19.37 7.89
CA GLY A 362 -3.10 -20.25 8.73
C GLY A 362 -2.56 -20.39 10.14
N MET A 363 -1.24 -20.47 10.29
CA MET A 363 -0.58 -20.66 11.59
C MET A 363 -0.41 -19.35 12.37
N LEU A 364 -0.26 -18.21 11.67
CA LEU A 364 0.02 -16.91 12.27
C LEU A 364 -1.02 -15.84 11.85
N PRO A 365 -2.32 -16.02 12.15
CA PRO A 365 -3.37 -15.14 11.64
C PRO A 365 -3.29 -13.69 12.16
N ALA A 366 -2.67 -13.47 13.32
CA ALA A 366 -2.50 -12.15 13.94
C ALA A 366 -1.27 -11.38 13.42
N SER A 367 -0.31 -12.06 12.79
CA SER A 367 0.94 -11.46 12.30
C SER A 367 1.36 -12.12 10.99
N LYS A 368 0.47 -12.06 9.98
CA LYS A 368 0.74 -12.64 8.67
C LYS A 368 1.96 -11.96 8.05
N GLY A 369 2.82 -12.74 7.41
CA GLY A 369 3.91 -12.20 6.62
C GLY A 369 5.02 -13.20 6.39
N ALA A 370 5.89 -12.89 5.43
CA ALA A 370 7.03 -13.69 5.07
C ALA A 370 8.12 -12.82 4.43
N VAL A 371 9.36 -13.31 4.45
CA VAL A 371 10.51 -12.68 3.81
C VAL A 371 11.10 -13.61 2.77
N HIS A 372 11.28 -13.10 1.55
CA HIS A 372 11.69 -13.89 0.38
C HIS A 372 13.21 -13.80 0.20
N TRP A 373 13.90 -14.94 0.36
CA TRP A 373 15.32 -15.10 0.03
C TRP A 373 15.46 -15.65 -1.39
N ASN A 374 15.91 -14.84 -2.35
CA ASN A 374 16.15 -13.39 -2.31
C ASN A 374 15.37 -12.67 -3.42
N LEU A 375 15.51 -11.35 -3.52
CA LEU A 375 14.78 -10.58 -4.53
C LEU A 375 15.10 -11.05 -5.95
N SER A 376 16.37 -11.31 -6.29
CA SER A 376 16.73 -11.78 -7.63
C SER A 376 16.04 -13.09 -7.99
N SER A 377 15.91 -14.04 -7.06
CA SER A 377 15.18 -15.30 -7.30
C SER A 377 13.70 -15.08 -7.65
N VAL A 378 13.08 -14.03 -7.13
CA VAL A 378 11.68 -13.67 -7.47
C VAL A 378 11.65 -12.92 -8.81
N VAL A 379 12.52 -11.94 -9.00
CA VAL A 379 12.60 -11.09 -10.22
C VAL A 379 12.92 -11.92 -11.46
N SER A 380 13.88 -12.85 -11.36
CA SER A 380 14.29 -13.69 -12.49
C SER A 380 13.32 -14.85 -12.77
N ASN A 381 12.23 -14.98 -12.01
CA ASN A 381 11.25 -16.05 -12.14
C ASN A 381 9.84 -15.49 -12.43
N PRO A 382 9.49 -15.26 -13.72
CA PRO A 382 8.18 -14.74 -14.11
C PRO A 382 7.02 -15.62 -13.66
N ASN A 383 7.20 -16.95 -13.59
CA ASN A 383 6.16 -17.86 -13.12
C ASN A 383 5.84 -17.63 -11.65
N MET A 384 6.88 -17.47 -10.82
CA MET A 384 6.73 -17.18 -9.39
C MET A 384 6.08 -15.83 -9.16
N SER A 385 6.62 -14.76 -9.74
CA SER A 385 6.11 -13.39 -9.55
C SER A 385 4.66 -13.24 -10.01
N GLN A 386 4.28 -13.81 -11.16
CA GLN A 386 2.90 -13.82 -11.62
C GLN A 386 1.97 -14.68 -10.74
N ALA A 387 2.45 -15.81 -10.22
CA ALA A 387 1.67 -16.64 -9.31
C ALA A 387 1.40 -15.94 -7.97
N LEU A 388 2.39 -15.23 -7.42
CA LEU A 388 2.21 -14.39 -6.24
C LEU A 388 1.16 -13.31 -6.50
N LEU A 389 1.29 -12.56 -7.61
CA LEU A 389 0.40 -11.45 -7.96
C LEU A 389 -1.04 -11.92 -8.26
N ARG A 390 -1.23 -13.10 -8.86
CA ARG A 390 -2.58 -13.65 -9.12
C ARG A 390 -3.17 -14.39 -7.93
N GLY A 391 -2.33 -14.78 -6.98
CA GLY A 391 -2.70 -15.59 -5.83
C GLY A 391 -2.61 -14.80 -4.53
N PRO A 392 -1.67 -15.14 -3.63
CA PRO A 392 -1.64 -14.60 -2.28
C PRO A 392 -1.48 -13.08 -2.24
N TYR A 393 -0.76 -12.49 -3.18
CA TYR A 393 -0.49 -11.04 -3.22
C TYR A 393 -1.38 -10.32 -4.23
N SER A 394 -2.59 -10.80 -4.49
CA SER A 394 -3.54 -10.18 -5.43
C SER A 394 -4.06 -8.80 -5.03
N ASN A 395 -3.92 -8.41 -3.77
CA ASN A 395 -4.29 -7.09 -3.28
C ASN A 395 -3.15 -6.53 -2.43
N ASP A 396 -3.00 -5.20 -2.43
CA ASP A 396 -2.14 -4.49 -1.49
C ASP A 396 -2.45 -4.86 -0.04
N ALA A 397 -1.41 -4.85 0.79
CA ALA A 397 -1.51 -5.07 2.22
C ALA A 397 -0.68 -4.04 2.98
N LEU A 398 -1.18 -3.62 4.14
CA LEU A 398 -0.40 -2.89 5.13
C LEU A 398 0.61 -3.82 5.81
N VAL A 399 1.68 -3.26 6.33
CA VAL A 399 2.51 -3.95 7.32
C VAL A 399 1.66 -4.16 8.59
N PRO A 400 1.65 -5.37 9.20
CA PRO A 400 0.94 -5.61 10.44
C PRO A 400 1.37 -4.65 11.56
N ALA A 401 0.41 -4.17 12.35
CA ALA A 401 0.67 -3.26 13.45
C ALA A 401 1.60 -3.87 14.51
N SER A 402 2.52 -3.07 15.05
CA SER A 402 3.45 -3.41 16.13
C SER A 402 3.03 -2.72 17.45
N PRO A 403 1.98 -3.19 18.14
CA PRO A 403 1.36 -2.47 19.27
C PRO A 403 2.27 -2.32 20.51
N TRP A 404 3.40 -3.04 20.57
CA TRP A 404 4.38 -2.87 21.64
C TRP A 404 5.38 -1.74 21.38
N LEU A 405 5.44 -1.20 20.16
CA LEU A 405 6.22 -0.01 19.82
C LEU A 405 5.40 1.26 20.02
N ASP A 406 4.17 1.23 19.52
CA ASP A 406 3.18 2.28 19.67
C ASP A 406 1.78 1.66 19.64
N ALA A 407 0.97 2.00 20.63
CA ALA A 407 -0.41 1.51 20.75
C ALA A 407 -1.44 2.61 20.45
N GLU A 408 -1.00 3.84 20.21
CA GLU A 408 -1.87 4.97 19.90
C GLU A 408 -1.97 5.12 18.38
N PRO A 409 -3.13 4.89 17.77
CA PRO A 409 -3.27 5.09 16.33
C PRO A 409 -3.24 6.59 15.98
N PRO A 410 -2.84 6.93 14.74
CA PRO A 410 -2.86 8.31 14.28
C PRO A 410 -4.27 8.89 14.33
N ALA A 411 -4.36 10.22 14.39
CA ALA A 411 -5.64 10.91 14.38
C ALA A 411 -6.44 10.60 13.10
N MET A 412 -7.76 10.74 13.18
CA MET A 412 -8.61 10.54 12.00
C MET A 412 -8.43 11.71 11.02
N PRO A 413 -8.27 11.46 9.70
CA PRO A 413 -8.22 12.54 8.73
C PRO A 413 -9.58 13.23 8.56
N VAL A 414 -9.55 14.48 8.12
CA VAL A 414 -10.73 15.21 7.66
C VAL A 414 -10.92 14.92 6.18
N VAL A 415 -12.04 14.29 5.81
CA VAL A 415 -12.34 13.87 4.44
C VAL A 415 -13.41 14.75 3.83
N GLN A 416 -13.19 15.14 2.57
CA GLN A 416 -14.16 15.81 1.71
C GLN A 416 -14.31 15.01 0.42
N ALA A 417 -15.49 15.05 -0.18
CA ALA A 417 -15.76 14.36 -1.43
C ALA A 417 -16.70 15.17 -2.31
N ALA A 418 -16.37 15.26 -3.59
CA ALA A 418 -17.20 15.92 -4.59
C ALA A 418 -17.25 15.07 -5.86
N GLN A 419 -18.45 14.91 -6.43
CA GLN A 419 -18.61 14.30 -7.74
C GLN A 419 -18.00 15.19 -8.82
N GLN A 420 -17.22 14.59 -9.72
CA GLN A 420 -16.64 15.18 -10.92
C GLN A 420 -16.93 14.24 -12.10
N GLY A 421 -17.97 14.54 -12.87
CA GLY A 421 -18.37 13.67 -13.97
C GLY A 421 -18.86 12.30 -13.46
N THR A 422 -18.20 11.25 -13.95
CA THR A 422 -18.42 9.85 -13.58
C THR A 422 -17.58 9.39 -12.39
N GLN A 423 -16.84 10.29 -11.76
CA GLN A 423 -15.95 10.00 -10.64
C GLN A 423 -16.31 10.83 -9.41
N VAL A 424 -15.81 10.42 -8.26
CA VAL A 424 -15.77 11.19 -7.01
C VAL A 424 -14.32 11.52 -6.73
N ARG A 425 -14.03 12.82 -6.57
CA ARG A 425 -12.77 13.28 -6.02
C ARG A 425 -12.89 13.31 -4.51
N ALA A 426 -12.25 12.36 -3.84
CA ALA A 426 -12.02 12.40 -2.41
C ALA A 426 -10.74 13.21 -2.14
N SER A 427 -10.78 14.09 -1.15
CA SER A 427 -9.61 14.84 -0.67
C SER A 427 -9.56 14.82 0.85
N TRP A 428 -8.37 14.72 1.43
CA TRP A 428 -8.21 14.64 2.88
C TRP A 428 -7.07 15.48 3.40
N SER A 429 -7.18 15.89 4.67
CA SER A 429 -6.14 16.54 5.45
C SER A 429 -6.01 15.88 6.83
N HIS A 430 -4.86 16.10 7.47
CA HIS A 430 -4.55 15.54 8.79
C HIS A 430 -3.80 16.59 9.61
N THR A 431 -4.00 16.55 10.93
CA THR A 431 -3.45 17.55 11.86
C THR A 431 -1.95 17.42 12.05
N ASP A 432 -1.41 16.20 11.92
CA ASP A 432 0.03 15.93 11.93
C ASP A 432 0.41 15.03 10.75
N ALA A 433 0.87 15.60 9.64
CA ALA A 433 1.21 14.81 8.46
C ALA A 433 2.44 13.91 8.66
N ASN A 434 3.29 14.18 9.67
CA ASN A 434 4.50 13.39 9.92
C ASN A 434 4.20 12.05 10.60
N ASP A 435 3.05 11.98 11.27
CA ASP A 435 2.51 10.79 11.93
C ASP A 435 1.92 9.77 10.93
N VAL A 436 1.84 10.13 9.64
CA VAL A 436 1.19 9.29 8.62
C VAL A 436 2.20 8.73 7.62
N PHE A 437 2.25 7.40 7.54
CA PHE A 437 3.07 6.66 6.59
C PHE A 437 2.28 6.15 5.39
N ARG A 438 1.01 5.76 5.57
CA ARG A 438 0.11 5.35 4.47
C ARG A 438 -1.31 5.88 4.71
N TRP A 439 -2.11 5.90 3.66
CA TRP A 439 -3.56 6.08 3.78
C TRP A 439 -4.29 4.88 3.21
N VAL A 440 -5.45 4.56 3.77
CA VAL A 440 -6.37 3.59 3.17
C VAL A 440 -7.64 4.31 2.72
N VAL A 441 -7.92 4.27 1.43
CA VAL A 441 -9.17 4.78 0.85
C VAL A 441 -10.16 3.62 0.75
N HIS A 442 -11.14 3.60 1.64
CA HIS A 442 -12.21 2.61 1.66
C HIS A 442 -13.38 3.08 0.79
N MET A 443 -13.92 2.18 -0.03
CA MET A 443 -14.98 2.46 -1.01
C MET A 443 -16.08 1.40 -0.89
N LYS A 444 -17.33 1.83 -0.82
CA LYS A 444 -18.50 0.93 -0.71
C LYS A 444 -19.32 0.93 -1.99
N TYR A 445 -19.28 -0.17 -2.73
CA TYR A 445 -20.10 -0.39 -3.93
C TYR A 445 -21.22 -1.37 -3.58
N GLY A 446 -22.48 -0.91 -3.65
CA GLY A 446 -23.61 -1.65 -3.08
C GLY A 446 -23.39 -1.94 -1.59
N ASN A 447 -23.34 -3.23 -1.22
CA ASN A 447 -23.11 -3.66 0.18
C ASN A 447 -21.67 -4.12 0.46
N LYS A 448 -20.75 -4.05 -0.52
CA LYS A 448 -19.38 -4.54 -0.39
C LYS A 448 -18.40 -3.39 -0.23
N TRP A 449 -17.56 -3.48 0.81
CA TRP A 449 -16.38 -2.63 0.95
C TRP A 449 -15.21 -3.18 0.15
N THR A 450 -14.49 -2.28 -0.50
CA THR A 450 -13.17 -2.49 -1.09
C THR A 450 -12.25 -1.36 -0.62
N TYR A 451 -10.95 -1.49 -0.79
CA TYR A 451 -10.00 -0.46 -0.41
C TYR A 451 -8.91 -0.28 -1.45
N ARG A 452 -8.20 0.85 -1.37
CA ARG A 452 -6.92 1.10 -2.03
C ARG A 452 -5.97 1.71 -1.01
N ILE A 453 -4.73 1.24 -0.97
CA ILE A 453 -3.70 1.82 -0.10
C ILE A 453 -2.92 2.84 -0.93
N VAL A 454 -2.83 4.08 -0.45
CA VAL A 454 -2.09 5.16 -1.11
C VAL A 454 -0.97 5.67 -0.21
N ASN A 455 -0.07 6.49 -0.75
CA ASN A 455 1.20 6.82 -0.12
C ASN A 455 1.11 8.06 0.79
N ARG A 456 2.07 8.25 1.71
CA ARG A 456 2.10 9.33 2.71
C ARG A 456 1.88 10.73 2.14
N SER A 457 2.33 10.99 0.92
CA SER A 457 2.20 12.30 0.24
C SER A 457 0.84 12.52 -0.42
N ASP A 458 0.05 11.46 -0.63
CA ASP A 458 -1.22 11.56 -1.32
C ASP A 458 -2.25 12.29 -0.46
N ARG A 459 -2.99 13.22 -1.07
CA ARG A 459 -4.06 13.99 -0.43
C ARG A 459 -5.38 13.89 -1.16
N THR A 460 -5.40 13.22 -2.30
CA THR A 460 -6.61 13.07 -3.13
C THR A 460 -6.66 11.71 -3.80
N ALA A 461 -7.88 11.23 -4.06
CA ALA A 461 -8.15 10.05 -4.86
C ALA A 461 -9.33 10.32 -5.79
N LEU A 462 -9.19 9.91 -7.06
CA LEU A 462 -10.32 9.78 -7.97
C LEU A 462 -10.87 8.36 -7.86
N ILE A 463 -12.19 8.26 -7.70
CA ILE A 463 -12.92 7.02 -7.44
C ILE A 463 -14.07 6.95 -8.45
N ASP A 464 -14.15 5.90 -9.25
CA ASP A 464 -15.26 5.74 -10.19
C ASP A 464 -16.60 5.57 -9.46
N ILE A 465 -17.66 6.22 -9.96
CA ILE A 465 -19.00 6.07 -9.36
C ILE A 465 -19.54 4.65 -9.60
N GLN A 466 -19.08 3.96 -10.64
CA GLN A 466 -19.59 2.67 -11.06
C GLN A 466 -18.48 1.61 -11.05
N GLN A 467 -18.73 0.49 -10.38
CA GLN A 467 -17.90 -0.71 -10.45
C GLN A 467 -18.77 -1.91 -10.87
N GLY A 468 -18.64 -2.33 -12.12
CA GLY A 468 -19.56 -3.33 -12.71
C GLY A 468 -21.01 -2.85 -12.64
N ARG A 469 -21.89 -3.64 -11.99
CA ARG A 469 -23.30 -3.27 -11.77
C ARG A 469 -23.56 -2.45 -10.50
N HIS A 470 -22.54 -2.24 -9.68
CA HIS A 470 -22.68 -1.62 -8.36
C HIS A 470 -22.23 -0.16 -8.39
N ARG A 471 -23.02 0.70 -7.77
CA ARG A 471 -22.72 2.13 -7.63
C ARG A 471 -22.07 2.42 -6.29
N LEU A 472 -21.12 3.35 -6.28
CA LEU A 472 -20.49 3.88 -5.10
C LEU A 472 -21.54 4.55 -4.21
N SER A 473 -21.52 4.25 -2.91
CA SER A 473 -22.46 4.81 -1.94
C SER A 473 -21.77 5.50 -0.78
N HIS A 474 -20.63 4.98 -0.34
CA HIS A 474 -19.87 5.52 0.78
C HIS A 474 -18.38 5.50 0.48
N ILE A 475 -17.66 6.40 1.13
CA ILE A 475 -16.21 6.37 1.22
C ILE A 475 -15.77 6.53 2.68
N ALA A 476 -14.54 6.13 2.98
CA ALA A 476 -13.81 6.56 4.17
C ALA A 476 -12.34 6.66 3.84
N VAL A 477 -11.59 7.47 4.59
CA VAL A 477 -10.13 7.48 4.54
C VAL A 477 -9.60 7.31 5.95
N THR A 478 -8.64 6.41 6.13
CA THR A 478 -7.93 6.20 7.40
C THR A 478 -6.45 6.51 7.21
N ALA A 479 -5.82 7.04 8.27
CA ALA A 479 -4.37 7.23 8.36
C ALA A 479 -3.73 5.95 8.92
N VAL A 480 -2.50 5.65 8.50
CA VAL A 480 -1.70 4.55 9.05
C VAL A 480 -0.31 5.09 9.41
N ASP A 481 0.12 4.87 10.64
CA ASP A 481 1.44 5.30 11.13
C ASP A 481 2.58 4.34 10.70
N ARG A 482 3.82 4.66 11.07
CA ARG A 482 5.01 3.85 10.76
C ARG A 482 5.09 2.51 11.49
N THR A 483 4.31 2.35 12.55
CA THR A 483 4.19 1.10 13.30
C THR A 483 2.99 0.27 12.87
N GLY A 484 2.23 0.72 11.86
CA GLY A 484 1.11 0.00 11.25
C GLY A 484 -0.23 0.18 11.95
N ASN A 485 -0.38 1.11 12.91
CA ASN A 485 -1.69 1.38 13.50
C ASN A 485 -2.55 2.20 12.55
N GLU A 486 -3.79 1.77 12.35
CA GLU A 486 -4.78 2.45 11.51
C GLU A 486 -5.70 3.32 12.37
N SER A 487 -5.93 4.56 11.95
CA SER A 487 -6.82 5.52 12.62
C SER A 487 -8.25 4.99 12.73
N ALA A 488 -9.06 5.65 13.57
CA ALA A 488 -10.49 5.39 13.62
C ALA A 488 -11.15 5.53 12.23
N PHE A 489 -12.15 4.68 11.96
CA PHE A 489 -12.88 4.63 10.71
C PHE A 489 -14.18 5.45 10.81
N LYS A 490 -14.42 6.31 9.81
CA LYS A 490 -15.68 7.06 9.68
C LYS A 490 -16.15 7.06 8.23
N GLU A 491 -17.26 6.38 7.98
CA GLU A 491 -17.89 6.40 6.65
C GLU A 491 -18.58 7.74 6.38
N GLN A 492 -18.49 8.17 5.12
CA GLN A 492 -19.18 9.31 4.56
C GLN A 492 -20.13 8.80 3.47
N LEU A 493 -21.44 8.98 3.69
CA LEU A 493 -22.46 8.76 2.66
C LEU A 493 -22.30 9.79 1.54
N LEU A 494 -22.34 9.33 0.30
CA LEU A 494 -22.23 10.18 -0.88
C LEU A 494 -23.62 10.43 -1.49
N THR A 495 -23.91 11.70 -1.78
CA THR A 495 -25.08 12.10 -2.58
C THR A 495 -24.64 12.29 -4.03
N LEU A 496 -24.76 11.23 -4.84
CA LEU A 496 -24.32 11.22 -6.23
C LEU A 496 -25.49 11.49 -7.17
N THR A 497 -25.32 12.43 -8.10
CA THR A 497 -26.31 12.68 -9.16
C THR A 497 -26.09 11.69 -10.31
N ASP A 498 -27.19 11.20 -10.90
CA ASP A 498 -27.15 10.37 -12.12
C ASP A 498 -26.71 11.16 -13.37
N VAL A 499 -26.70 12.49 -13.24
CA VAL A 499 -26.46 13.42 -14.33
C VAL A 499 -25.33 14.34 -13.90
N ALA A 500 -24.19 14.22 -14.59
CA ALA A 500 -23.07 15.13 -14.44
C ALA A 500 -23.27 16.33 -15.38
N ILE A 501 -23.17 17.54 -14.82
CA ILE A 501 -23.39 18.78 -15.54
C ILE A 501 -22.10 19.61 -15.43
N VAL A 502 -21.50 19.94 -16.57
CA VAL A 502 -20.37 20.86 -16.66
C VAL A 502 -20.88 22.26 -16.31
N PRO A 503 -20.39 22.90 -15.25
CA PRO A 503 -20.88 24.20 -14.83
C PRO A 503 -20.53 25.29 -15.85
N ARG A 504 -21.16 26.47 -15.73
CA ARG A 504 -20.88 27.63 -16.58
C ARG A 504 -19.40 28.01 -16.71
N SER A 505 -18.61 27.79 -15.66
CA SER A 505 -17.16 28.01 -15.68
C SER A 505 -16.42 27.05 -16.63
N GLY A 506 -16.92 25.84 -16.84
CA GLY A 506 -16.33 24.83 -17.72
C GLY A 506 -16.40 25.16 -19.21
N TRP A 507 -17.15 26.18 -19.61
CA TRP A 507 -17.18 26.70 -20.99
C TRP A 507 -16.94 28.21 -21.08
N ASN A 508 -16.41 28.83 -20.02
CA ASN A 508 -16.07 30.25 -19.95
C ASN A 508 -17.25 31.19 -20.22
N ALA A 509 -18.42 30.90 -19.63
CA ALA A 509 -19.60 31.75 -19.75
C ALA A 509 -19.37 33.17 -19.25
N VAL A 510 -19.96 34.17 -19.91
CA VAL A 510 -20.05 35.54 -19.34
C VAL A 510 -21.29 35.69 -18.44
N PRO A 511 -21.30 36.68 -17.53
CA PRO A 511 -22.50 37.06 -16.80
C PRO A 511 -23.65 37.43 -17.73
N ALA A 512 -24.86 37.04 -17.34
CA ALA A 512 -26.08 37.39 -18.05
C ALA A 512 -26.50 38.86 -17.81
N ARG A 513 -27.25 39.44 -18.75
CA ARG A 513 -27.96 40.73 -18.60
C ARG A 513 -29.26 40.51 -17.80
N PRO A 514 -29.92 41.56 -17.26
CA PRO A 514 -31.17 41.41 -16.51
C PRO A 514 -32.23 40.60 -17.26
N TYR A 515 -32.87 39.65 -16.58
CA TYR A 515 -33.77 38.64 -17.17
C TYR A 515 -35.13 38.60 -16.48
N LYS A 516 -36.14 38.13 -17.22
CA LYS A 516 -37.46 37.80 -16.68
C LYS A 516 -37.40 36.48 -15.91
N GLN A 517 -37.82 36.49 -14.66
CA GLN A 517 -37.91 35.27 -13.83
C GLN A 517 -39.07 34.39 -14.29
N HIS A 518 -38.94 33.07 -14.16
CA HIS A 518 -40.01 32.09 -14.38
C HIS A 518 -39.92 30.92 -13.37
N GLN A 519 -40.89 30.02 -13.40
CA GLN A 519 -40.81 28.72 -12.74
C GLN A 519 -41.01 27.63 -13.80
N PRO A 520 -40.06 26.70 -13.99
CA PRO A 520 -40.19 25.68 -15.02
C PRO A 520 -41.28 24.67 -14.63
N VAL A 521 -42.31 24.55 -15.48
CA VAL A 521 -43.45 23.63 -15.30
C VAL A 521 -43.59 22.63 -16.44
N LYS A 522 -42.79 22.79 -17.50
CA LYS A 522 -42.69 21.88 -18.64
C LYS A 522 -41.28 21.90 -19.24
N ILE A 523 -40.92 20.92 -20.05
CA ILE A 523 -39.60 20.83 -20.69
C ILE A 523 -39.75 20.89 -22.21
N THR A 524 -38.93 21.70 -22.87
CA THR A 524 -38.89 21.78 -24.34
C THR A 524 -37.53 21.37 -24.87
N ILE A 525 -37.52 20.40 -25.78
CA ILE A 525 -36.32 19.86 -26.41
C ILE A 525 -36.05 20.60 -27.72
N HIS A 526 -34.81 21.06 -27.85
CA HIS A 526 -34.28 21.76 -29.00
C HIS A 526 -33.11 21.00 -29.64
N HIS A 527 -32.75 21.39 -30.87
CA HIS A 527 -31.39 21.23 -31.38
C HIS A 527 -30.76 22.60 -31.59
N GLU A 528 -29.44 22.64 -31.76
CA GLU A 528 -28.73 23.89 -32.02
C GLU A 528 -28.83 24.34 -33.50
N GLY A 529 -28.93 23.39 -34.44
CA GLY A 529 -29.28 23.68 -35.84
C GLY A 529 -28.08 23.92 -36.77
N THR A 530 -26.84 23.97 -36.25
CA THR A 530 -25.62 23.95 -37.06
C THR A 530 -24.92 22.60 -36.97
N ARG A 531 -24.22 22.19 -38.02
CA ARG A 531 -23.53 20.88 -37.99
C ARG A 531 -22.51 20.84 -36.86
N PHE A 532 -22.49 19.74 -36.12
CA PHE A 532 -21.44 19.46 -35.13
C PHE A 532 -20.42 18.50 -35.74
N GLY A 533 -19.19 18.96 -35.93
CA GLY A 533 -18.11 18.17 -36.52
C GLY A 533 -17.44 17.21 -35.51
N PRO A 534 -16.80 16.12 -35.97
CA PRO A 534 -16.16 15.13 -35.09
C PRO A 534 -15.01 15.69 -34.23
N ASN A 535 -14.40 16.79 -34.65
CA ASN A 535 -13.28 17.45 -33.95
C ASN A 535 -13.69 18.82 -33.37
N GLU A 536 -14.99 19.12 -33.31
CA GLU A 536 -15.47 20.41 -32.83
C GLU A 536 -15.53 20.43 -31.29
N ASP A 537 -15.04 21.51 -30.70
CA ASP A 537 -15.07 21.72 -29.25
C ASP A 537 -16.45 22.22 -28.82
N ALA A 538 -17.14 21.41 -28.01
CA ALA A 538 -18.48 21.74 -27.53
C ALA A 538 -18.51 22.99 -26.65
N ALA A 539 -17.57 23.14 -25.71
CA ALA A 539 -17.49 24.29 -24.83
C ALA A 539 -17.32 25.60 -25.64
N ARG A 540 -16.44 25.58 -26.65
CA ARG A 540 -16.25 26.71 -27.57
C ARG A 540 -17.51 26.98 -28.41
N LYS A 541 -18.18 25.95 -28.91
CA LYS A 541 -19.42 26.12 -29.69
C LYS A 541 -20.53 26.74 -28.84
N ILE A 542 -20.73 26.25 -27.61
CA ILE A 542 -21.68 26.80 -26.64
C ILE A 542 -21.39 28.27 -26.34
N ARG A 543 -20.11 28.60 -26.13
CA ARG A 543 -19.65 29.98 -25.95
C ARG A 543 -20.01 30.87 -27.15
N ASN A 544 -19.86 30.37 -28.38
CA ASN A 544 -20.23 31.10 -29.59
C ASN A 544 -21.75 31.33 -29.68
N VAL A 545 -22.59 30.37 -29.26
CA VAL A 545 -24.04 30.55 -29.19
C VAL A 545 -24.40 31.67 -28.19
N GLN A 546 -23.74 31.72 -27.03
CA GLN A 546 -23.92 32.81 -26.06
C GLN A 546 -23.52 34.17 -26.65
N VAL A 547 -22.35 34.24 -27.31
CA VAL A 547 -21.87 35.48 -27.95
C VAL A 547 -22.83 35.97 -29.03
N TRP A 548 -23.31 35.07 -29.89
CA TRP A 548 -24.28 35.41 -30.93
C TRP A 548 -25.62 35.88 -30.35
N GLY A 549 -26.16 35.16 -29.36
CA GLY A 549 -27.43 35.52 -28.72
C GLY A 549 -27.38 36.86 -27.99
N MET A 550 -26.29 37.17 -27.31
CA MET A 550 -26.10 38.45 -26.62
C MET A 550 -25.63 39.58 -27.55
N GLY A 551 -25.30 39.25 -28.80
CA GLY A 551 -24.84 40.17 -29.84
C GLY A 551 -25.89 41.20 -30.27
N PRO A 552 -25.52 42.13 -31.16
CA PRO A 552 -26.36 43.25 -31.56
C PRO A 552 -27.66 42.84 -32.28
N ASP A 553 -27.66 41.68 -32.94
CA ASP A 553 -28.77 41.21 -33.76
C ASP A 553 -29.92 40.63 -32.92
N ARG A 554 -29.59 39.90 -31.85
CA ARG A 554 -30.57 39.21 -30.99
C ARG A 554 -30.84 39.96 -29.70
N LYS A 555 -29.82 40.60 -29.12
CA LYS A 555 -29.88 41.34 -27.85
C LYS A 555 -30.44 40.54 -26.68
N TRP A 556 -30.38 39.21 -26.73
CA TRP A 556 -30.85 38.34 -25.66
C TRP A 556 -30.06 38.55 -24.37
N SER A 557 -30.66 38.13 -23.27
CA SER A 557 -30.07 38.35 -21.94
C SER A 557 -28.90 37.40 -21.66
N ASP A 558 -28.91 36.22 -22.27
CA ASP A 558 -27.89 35.16 -22.13
C ASP A 558 -28.06 34.16 -23.29
N ILE A 559 -27.34 33.04 -23.25
CA ILE A 559 -27.61 31.85 -24.06
C ILE A 559 -29.08 31.42 -23.90
N PRO A 560 -29.78 31.01 -24.99
CA PRO A 560 -31.21 30.74 -24.96
C PRO A 560 -31.64 29.55 -24.10
N TYR A 561 -30.75 28.57 -23.88
CA TYR A 561 -31.08 27.27 -23.29
C TYR A 561 -30.56 27.12 -21.86
N HIS A 562 -31.22 26.28 -21.04
CA HIS A 562 -30.80 25.98 -19.67
C HIS A 562 -29.78 24.85 -19.61
N PHE A 563 -29.84 23.91 -20.55
CA PHE A 563 -28.85 22.84 -20.69
C PHE A 563 -28.54 22.57 -22.16
N LEU A 564 -27.29 22.22 -22.44
CA LEU A 564 -26.80 21.89 -23.77
C LEU A 564 -26.08 20.54 -23.75
N ILE A 565 -26.40 19.65 -24.68
CA ILE A 565 -25.88 18.28 -24.71
C ILE A 565 -25.04 18.07 -25.96
N ALA A 566 -23.75 17.80 -25.79
CA ALA A 566 -22.85 17.48 -26.88
C ALA A 566 -23.07 16.05 -27.44
N PRO A 567 -22.64 15.75 -28.68
CA PRO A 567 -22.80 14.42 -29.26
C PRO A 567 -22.15 13.29 -28.44
N ASP A 568 -21.10 13.59 -27.66
CA ASP A 568 -20.44 12.63 -26.78
C ASP A 568 -21.21 12.33 -25.48
N GLY A 569 -22.34 13.01 -25.24
CA GLY A 569 -23.16 12.88 -24.04
C GLY A 569 -22.82 13.88 -22.92
N THR A 570 -21.83 14.74 -23.11
CA THR A 570 -21.49 15.78 -22.11
C THR A 570 -22.61 16.81 -22.00
N ILE A 571 -23.10 17.04 -20.78
CA ILE A 571 -24.15 18.02 -20.49
C ILE A 571 -23.51 19.27 -19.90
N TYR A 572 -23.83 20.42 -20.47
CA TYR A 572 -23.36 21.73 -20.03
C TYR A 572 -24.51 22.53 -19.43
N GLU A 573 -24.23 23.19 -18.32
CA GLU A 573 -25.09 24.20 -17.72
C GLU A 573 -25.16 25.43 -18.64
N GLY A 574 -26.35 25.79 -19.09
CA GLY A 574 -26.63 27.01 -19.82
C GLY A 574 -26.99 28.15 -18.87
N ARG A 575 -28.13 28.81 -19.12
CA ARG A 575 -28.66 29.88 -18.26
C ARG A 575 -29.33 29.35 -16.99
N ASP A 576 -29.55 30.24 -16.03
CA ASP A 576 -30.28 29.94 -14.79
C ASP A 576 -31.68 29.39 -15.09
N VAL A 577 -31.99 28.22 -14.52
CA VAL A 577 -33.25 27.47 -14.67
C VAL A 577 -34.49 28.20 -14.14
N TYR A 578 -34.32 29.29 -13.40
CA TYR A 578 -35.41 30.15 -12.92
C TYR A 578 -35.58 31.42 -13.76
N THR A 579 -34.93 31.51 -14.92
CA THR A 579 -35.05 32.63 -15.85
C THR A 579 -35.67 32.15 -17.15
N ALA A 580 -36.65 32.89 -17.69
CA ALA A 580 -37.29 32.51 -18.95
C ALA A 580 -36.25 32.41 -20.06
N GLY A 581 -36.26 31.31 -20.85
CA GLY A 581 -35.39 31.10 -22.01
C GLY A 581 -35.57 32.15 -23.12
N GLU A 582 -34.86 31.99 -24.23
CA GLU A 582 -35.01 32.87 -25.41
C GLU A 582 -35.33 32.01 -26.64
N THR A 583 -36.09 32.57 -27.57
CA THR A 583 -36.43 31.91 -28.83
C THR A 583 -36.45 32.93 -29.97
N ALA A 584 -36.17 32.46 -31.18
CA ALA A 584 -36.29 33.25 -32.41
C ALA A 584 -37.64 33.03 -33.12
N THR A 585 -38.59 32.35 -32.48
CA THR A 585 -39.91 32.02 -33.02
C THR A 585 -41.03 32.63 -32.16
N GLU A 586 -42.28 32.35 -32.51
CA GLU A 586 -43.48 32.99 -31.96
C GLU A 586 -43.93 32.50 -30.58
N TYR A 587 -43.37 31.39 -30.06
CA TYR A 587 -43.84 30.81 -28.80
C TYR A 587 -43.23 31.52 -27.57
N ASP A 588 -43.97 31.57 -26.45
CA ASP A 588 -43.47 32.13 -25.18
C ASP A 588 -42.68 31.06 -24.39
N PRO A 589 -41.38 31.25 -24.12
CA PRO A 589 -40.57 30.31 -23.34
C PRO A 589 -40.82 30.39 -21.81
N SER A 590 -41.71 31.27 -21.35
CA SER A 590 -42.06 31.39 -19.92
C SER A 590 -42.65 30.07 -19.39
N GLY A 591 -42.03 29.52 -18.33
CA GLY A 591 -42.40 28.22 -17.77
C GLY A 591 -41.77 27.00 -18.43
N HIS A 592 -40.92 27.17 -19.46
CA HIS A 592 -40.27 26.07 -20.16
C HIS A 592 -38.81 25.88 -19.72
N LEU A 593 -38.44 24.69 -19.25
CA LEU A 593 -37.04 24.28 -19.14
C LEU A 593 -36.52 23.87 -20.52
N LEU A 594 -35.83 24.78 -21.20
CA LEU A 594 -35.23 24.54 -22.52
C LEU A 594 -33.94 23.72 -22.44
N ILE A 595 -33.90 22.58 -23.13
CA ILE A 595 -32.74 21.69 -23.27
C ILE A 595 -32.42 21.55 -24.74
N THR A 596 -31.17 21.77 -25.15
CA THR A 596 -30.77 21.65 -26.57
C THR A 596 -29.73 20.54 -26.80
N CYS A 597 -29.89 19.79 -27.87
CA CYS A 597 -28.87 18.90 -28.39
C CYS A 597 -28.01 19.63 -29.43
N LEU A 598 -26.69 19.68 -29.22
CA LEU A 598 -25.76 20.28 -30.18
C LEU A 598 -25.74 19.46 -31.48
N GLY A 599 -25.79 20.16 -32.63
CA GLY A 599 -25.84 19.56 -33.95
C GLY A 599 -27.05 19.99 -34.77
N ASN A 600 -26.98 19.73 -36.08
CA ASN A 600 -28.10 19.93 -36.99
C ASN A 600 -28.79 18.59 -37.18
N LEU A 601 -29.72 18.28 -36.27
CA LEU A 601 -30.44 17.00 -36.25
C LEU A 601 -31.57 16.91 -37.29
N GLU A 602 -31.70 17.90 -38.16
CA GLU A 602 -32.48 17.79 -39.40
C GLU A 602 -31.70 17.00 -40.46
N VAL A 603 -30.35 17.02 -40.41
CA VAL A 603 -29.48 16.34 -41.38
C VAL A 603 -28.47 15.36 -40.76
N GLN A 604 -28.26 15.39 -39.44
CA GLN A 604 -27.42 14.46 -38.68
C GLN A 604 -28.27 13.52 -37.84
N GLU A 605 -27.90 12.26 -37.76
CA GLU A 605 -28.47 11.32 -36.78
C GLU A 605 -28.10 11.78 -35.36
N VAL A 606 -28.98 11.50 -34.40
CA VAL A 606 -28.67 11.71 -32.97
C VAL A 606 -27.70 10.63 -32.50
N ASP A 607 -26.59 11.02 -31.88
CA ASP A 607 -25.65 10.05 -31.29
C ASP A 607 -26.33 9.32 -30.11
N PRO A 608 -26.21 7.99 -29.99
CA PRO A 608 -26.79 7.23 -28.89
C PRO A 608 -26.39 7.75 -27.49
N ARG A 609 -25.17 8.27 -27.33
CA ARG A 609 -24.70 8.87 -26.06
C ARG A 609 -25.40 10.18 -25.76
N GLN A 610 -25.59 11.01 -26.77
CA GLN A 610 -26.35 12.26 -26.67
C GLN A 610 -27.82 11.98 -26.32
N LEU A 611 -28.43 10.95 -26.91
CA LEU A 611 -29.79 10.53 -26.60
C LEU A 611 -29.94 9.96 -25.18
N ASP A 612 -28.99 9.14 -24.71
CA ASP A 612 -29.00 8.63 -23.33
C ASP A 612 -28.83 9.79 -22.33
N ALA A 613 -27.87 10.70 -22.56
CA ALA A 613 -27.68 11.89 -21.75
C ALA A 613 -28.93 12.77 -21.70
N LEU A 614 -29.60 12.97 -22.84
CA LEU A 614 -30.88 13.68 -22.92
C LEU A 614 -31.93 13.03 -22.02
N THR A 615 -32.19 11.73 -22.16
CA THR A 615 -33.24 11.06 -21.36
C THR A 615 -32.94 11.06 -19.86
N ARG A 616 -31.66 10.92 -19.46
CA ARG A 616 -31.23 11.02 -18.05
C ARG A 616 -31.42 12.42 -17.50
N LEU A 617 -31.03 13.45 -18.26
CA LEU A 617 -31.22 14.85 -17.87
C LEU A 617 -32.71 15.20 -17.75
N LEU A 618 -33.54 14.72 -18.69
CA LEU A 618 -34.99 14.91 -18.64
C LEU A 618 -35.61 14.28 -17.38
N ALA A 619 -35.21 13.07 -17.03
CA ALA A 619 -35.66 12.42 -15.78
C ALA A 619 -35.18 13.18 -14.54
N HIS A 620 -33.91 13.57 -14.52
CA HIS A 620 -33.35 14.37 -13.43
C HIS A 620 -34.09 15.71 -13.24
N ALA A 621 -34.33 16.44 -14.34
CA ALA A 621 -35.06 17.69 -14.32
C ALA A 621 -36.53 17.51 -13.91
N SER A 622 -37.19 16.47 -14.43
CA SER A 622 -38.58 16.12 -14.06
C SER A 622 -38.71 15.88 -12.56
N LYS A 623 -37.79 15.09 -11.98
CA LYS A 623 -37.75 14.83 -10.53
C LYS A 623 -37.41 16.09 -9.72
N LYS A 624 -36.34 16.80 -10.10
CA LYS A 624 -35.81 17.94 -9.35
C LYS A 624 -36.77 19.14 -9.31
N TYR A 625 -37.45 19.42 -10.42
CA TYR A 625 -38.34 20.58 -10.57
C TYR A 625 -39.82 20.21 -10.53
N ASN A 626 -40.14 18.94 -10.23
CA ASN A 626 -41.52 18.42 -10.18
C ASN A 626 -42.30 18.65 -11.49
N ILE A 627 -41.65 18.40 -12.63
CA ILE A 627 -42.23 18.57 -13.97
C ILE A 627 -42.75 17.22 -14.47
N PRO A 628 -44.03 17.09 -14.88
CA PRO A 628 -44.58 15.83 -15.39
C PRO A 628 -43.90 15.38 -16.68
N ALA A 629 -43.54 14.09 -16.78
CA ALA A 629 -42.92 13.54 -17.99
C ALA A 629 -43.78 13.71 -19.26
N ASP A 630 -45.11 13.75 -19.11
CA ASP A 630 -46.04 13.98 -20.23
C ASP A 630 -46.01 15.42 -20.75
N SER A 631 -45.47 16.37 -19.98
CA SER A 631 -45.27 17.75 -20.40
C SER A 631 -44.01 17.97 -21.26
N ILE A 632 -43.20 16.92 -21.46
CA ILE A 632 -42.01 16.96 -22.31
C ILE A 632 -42.46 17.04 -23.77
N ALA A 633 -42.05 18.10 -24.45
CA ALA A 633 -42.40 18.39 -25.83
C ALA A 633 -41.19 18.92 -26.62
N SER A 634 -41.32 18.98 -27.94
CA SER A 634 -40.33 19.50 -28.87
C SER A 634 -40.58 20.99 -29.17
N HIS A 635 -39.58 21.73 -29.67
CA HIS A 635 -39.79 23.11 -30.13
C HIS A 635 -40.86 23.18 -31.24
N ARG A 636 -40.88 22.22 -32.17
CA ARG A 636 -41.90 22.10 -33.22
C ARG A 636 -43.32 21.86 -32.69
N ASP A 637 -43.46 21.33 -31.47
CA ASP A 637 -44.79 21.14 -30.84
C ASP A 637 -45.38 22.46 -30.33
N HIS A 638 -44.57 23.52 -30.25
CA HIS A 638 -44.95 24.83 -29.75
C HIS A 638 -44.89 25.94 -30.81
N SER A 639 -44.24 25.71 -31.94
CA SER A 639 -44.05 26.71 -33.00
C SER A 639 -44.08 26.04 -34.37
N SER A 640 -44.84 26.62 -35.30
CA SER A 640 -44.90 26.16 -36.69
C SER A 640 -43.78 26.74 -37.56
N GLN A 641 -42.95 27.64 -37.01
CA GLN A 641 -41.90 28.37 -37.74
C GLN A 641 -40.50 27.78 -37.53
N THR A 642 -40.40 26.47 -37.28
CA THR A 642 -39.12 25.84 -36.94
C THR A 642 -39.00 24.39 -37.38
N ASP A 643 -37.79 24.02 -37.83
CA ASP A 643 -37.42 22.62 -38.03
C ASP A 643 -36.89 21.98 -36.74
N CYS A 644 -36.62 22.75 -35.69
CA CYS A 644 -36.12 22.26 -34.40
C CYS A 644 -37.16 21.35 -33.70
N PRO A 645 -36.81 20.17 -33.16
CA PRO A 645 -35.46 19.68 -32.85
C PRO A 645 -34.83 18.84 -33.97
N GLY A 646 -35.32 18.96 -35.21
CA GLY A 646 -34.86 18.21 -36.37
C GLY A 646 -35.50 16.83 -36.46
N LYS A 647 -35.77 16.37 -37.68
CA LYS A 647 -36.50 15.12 -37.92
C LYS A 647 -35.89 13.89 -37.23
N ASN A 648 -34.56 13.82 -37.11
CA ASN A 648 -33.88 12.65 -36.55
C ASN A 648 -33.97 12.57 -35.02
N LEU A 649 -34.16 13.70 -34.33
CA LEU A 649 -34.48 13.70 -32.90
C LEU A 649 -36.01 13.66 -32.66
N TYR A 650 -36.77 14.37 -33.49
CA TYR A 650 -38.23 14.44 -33.37
C TYR A 650 -38.91 13.06 -33.48
N HIS A 651 -38.34 12.16 -34.29
CA HIS A 651 -38.82 10.77 -34.40
C HIS A 651 -38.95 10.08 -33.03
N TYR A 652 -38.00 10.27 -32.10
CA TYR A 652 -38.02 9.67 -30.76
C TYR A 652 -39.06 10.28 -29.80
N LEU A 653 -39.56 11.48 -30.13
CA LEU A 653 -40.69 12.08 -29.43
C LEU A 653 -42.01 11.57 -30.00
N GLN A 654 -42.13 11.50 -31.32
CA GLN A 654 -43.34 11.02 -32.01
C GLN A 654 -43.66 9.56 -31.70
N ASN A 655 -42.63 8.71 -31.64
CA ASN A 655 -42.80 7.28 -31.34
C ASN A 655 -42.92 7.00 -29.82
N GLY A 656 -42.86 8.02 -28.96
CA GLY A 656 -42.99 7.91 -27.52
C GLY A 656 -41.73 7.47 -26.76
N TYR A 657 -40.63 7.11 -27.45
CA TYR A 657 -39.41 6.58 -26.84
C TYR A 657 -38.87 7.45 -25.70
N ILE A 658 -38.75 8.77 -25.92
CA ILE A 658 -38.20 9.69 -24.91
C ILE A 658 -39.06 9.68 -23.64
N ARG A 659 -40.38 9.82 -23.76
CA ARG A 659 -41.29 9.89 -22.61
C ARG A 659 -41.29 8.58 -21.82
N GLU A 660 -41.33 7.44 -22.50
CA GLU A 660 -41.29 6.11 -21.86
C GLU A 660 -39.95 5.85 -21.16
N ARG A 661 -38.84 6.25 -21.78
CA ARG A 661 -37.52 6.15 -21.15
C ARG A 661 -37.42 7.01 -19.90
N VAL A 662 -37.93 8.24 -19.94
CA VAL A 662 -37.96 9.14 -18.78
C VAL A 662 -38.81 8.57 -17.65
N LYS A 663 -40.02 8.07 -17.94
CA LYS A 663 -40.88 7.41 -16.94
C LYS A 663 -40.19 6.21 -16.29
N THR A 664 -39.50 5.39 -17.08
CA THR A 664 -38.72 4.25 -16.58
C THR A 664 -37.60 4.70 -15.62
N LEU A 665 -36.87 5.76 -15.97
CA LEU A 665 -35.80 6.31 -15.14
C LEU A 665 -36.33 6.95 -13.85
N LEU A 666 -37.49 7.59 -13.89
CA LEU A 666 -38.14 8.17 -12.70
C LEU A 666 -38.56 7.13 -11.67
N VAL A 667 -38.93 5.91 -12.09
CA VAL A 667 -39.27 4.80 -11.18
C VAL A 667 -38.01 4.18 -10.55
N ALA A 668 -36.87 4.26 -11.23
CA ALA A 668 -35.60 3.69 -10.78
C ALA A 668 -34.81 4.59 -9.80
N GLN A 669 -35.22 5.85 -9.64
CA GLN A 669 -34.58 6.87 -8.79
C GLN A 669 -35.39 7.15 -7.53
#